data_AF-A0AAV0L3F4-F1
#
_entry.id   AF-A0AAV0L3F4-F1
#
_cell.length_a   1.000
_cell.length_b   1.000
_cell.length_c   1.000
_cell.angle_alpha   90.00
_cell.angle_beta   90.00
_cell.angle_gamma   90.00
#
_symmetry.space_group_name_H-M   'P 1'
#
loop_
_entity.id
_entity.type
_entity.pdbx_description
1 polymer ?
#
loop_
_entity_poly.entity_id
_entity_poly.type
_entity_poly.pdbx_seq_one_letter_code
_entity_poly.pdbx_strand_id
1 'polypeptide(L)'
;MAQVLLIPVAKQILGKVTNLASVEIGLLWNFNGELEKLKDTVSTIQAVLLDAEEKQVHSNQVKDWLEKLSDAMYDADDLLDDVSIEAARAKDAADVDDGRNKVNFKLEVRTEQALVSCRETDSCPPIVVIGREVDKRRIIQLLLNSNSEDSSFVVPIVGIGGLGKTTLTQLVYCDDQVKAHFEIRVWVYVSQKFDIKGILGMILQSISRESQPDLALDVLKDKIQEEICGRRFLFVLDDVWEENVESWEALGKYLKVGGSGSRVLVTTRSKEVAEISSRILKLGTKGLSLDESWSLMVEKALHGKVPQNPNVERTGKEILRKCCGVPLAVSTIAGLLRSKDPETEWSLFSENDLTSISEEKNLTMSTLRLSFNHLPSHLKRCFTYCKLFPKGCKLYVQPLVQLWIAQGYIKSGDEGSEEMGLHCFKMLWWRSFFQEVKMDKLGNIETCKIHDLVHDLASSLTRAKILKISDSSALKNISSKTRHLAVMQGTRVGAGYMREASKSRTFMCHMPIEESRKIIRYFRFLRVLVISLERDLLYWRSPLKLEEDSWLLRGHNRQDSELFDCIGELKHLRFLRFSCQQMTKLPDSVTNLLTMQVLDLSLCSHLTELPRDIRKLVNLKHLYLDPSVKLTHMPKGIGELASLQT
;
A
#
# COMPACT_ATOMS: atom_id res chain seq x y z
N MET A 1 -5.19 18.75 -12.85
CA MET A 1 -5.08 17.69 -11.82
C MET A 1 -3.94 17.88 -10.83
N ALA A 2 -2.78 18.45 -11.18
CA ALA A 2 -1.75 18.79 -10.17
C ALA A 2 -2.28 19.75 -9.07
N GLN A 3 -3.23 20.65 -9.42
CA GLN A 3 -3.94 21.56 -8.48
C GLN A 3 -4.46 20.84 -7.22
N VAL A 4 -5.04 19.66 -7.42
CA VAL A 4 -5.78 18.92 -6.40
C VAL A 4 -4.87 18.49 -5.23
N LEU A 5 -3.59 18.27 -5.52
CA LEU A 5 -2.59 17.90 -4.50
C LEU A 5 -1.93 19.12 -3.84
N LEU A 6 -2.14 20.34 -4.35
CA LEU A 6 -1.55 21.58 -3.83
C LEU A 6 -2.36 22.24 -2.74
N ILE A 7 -3.69 22.19 -2.82
CA ILE A 7 -4.59 22.68 -1.75
C ILE A 7 -4.21 22.10 -0.38
N PRO A 8 -3.97 20.78 -0.22
CA PRO A 8 -3.51 20.27 1.07
C PRO A 8 -2.09 20.72 1.45
N VAL A 9 -1.22 21.13 0.51
CA VAL A 9 0.10 21.70 0.85
C VAL A 9 -0.09 23.09 1.41
N ALA A 10 -0.92 23.91 0.76
CA ALA A 10 -1.26 25.24 1.22
C ALA A 10 -1.85 25.22 2.63
N LYS A 11 -2.84 24.35 2.88
CA LYS A 11 -3.40 24.18 4.23
C LYS A 11 -2.36 23.78 5.27
N GLN A 12 -1.41 22.91 4.91
CA GLN A 12 -0.33 22.49 5.82
C GLN A 12 0.62 23.64 6.14
N ILE A 13 1.02 24.42 5.13
CA ILE A 13 1.85 25.60 5.32
C ILE A 13 1.15 26.64 6.20
N LEU A 14 -0.12 26.95 5.93
CA LEU A 14 -0.89 27.90 6.75
C LEU A 14 -0.96 27.47 8.21
N GLY A 15 -1.19 26.18 8.46
CA GLY A 15 -1.17 25.62 9.82
C GLY A 15 0.19 25.81 10.50
N LYS A 16 1.29 25.49 9.81
CA LYS A 16 2.65 25.66 10.34
C LYS A 16 3.00 27.12 10.61
N VAL A 17 2.68 28.02 9.68
CA VAL A 17 2.95 29.45 9.84
C VAL A 17 2.19 30.02 11.02
N THR A 18 0.91 29.63 11.19
CA THR A 18 0.10 30.05 12.34
C THR A 18 0.69 29.54 13.65
N ASN A 19 1.10 28.27 13.70
CA ASN A 19 1.76 27.70 14.89
C ASN A 19 3.08 28.41 15.20
N LEU A 20 3.91 28.70 14.20
CA LEU A 20 5.18 29.41 14.41
C LEU A 20 4.97 30.84 14.88
N ALA A 21 3.98 31.56 14.33
CA ALA A 21 3.63 32.90 14.77
C ALA A 21 3.15 32.95 16.24
N SER A 22 2.59 31.85 16.77
CA SER A 22 2.22 31.73 18.18
C SER A 22 3.37 31.41 19.14
N VAL A 23 4.57 31.10 18.64
CA VAL A 23 5.72 30.72 19.47
C VAL A 23 6.60 31.93 19.74
N GLU A 24 6.62 32.42 20.99
CA GLU A 24 7.44 33.57 21.44
C GLU A 24 8.91 33.19 21.68
N ILE A 25 9.59 32.63 20.66
CA ILE A 25 11.04 32.40 20.73
C ILE A 25 11.76 33.57 20.06
N GLY A 26 12.81 34.11 20.69
CA GLY A 26 13.56 35.28 20.20
C GLY A 26 14.13 35.15 18.77
N LEU A 27 14.31 33.92 18.27
CA LEU A 27 14.70 33.65 16.88
C LEU A 27 13.59 33.96 15.85
N LEU A 28 12.31 33.90 16.24
CA LEU A 28 11.16 34.11 15.34
C LEU A 28 10.69 35.56 15.29
N TRP A 29 11.01 36.37 16.30
CA TRP A 29 10.58 37.77 16.40
C TRP A 29 11.00 38.63 15.19
N ASN A 30 12.19 38.39 14.66
CA ASN A 30 12.70 39.10 13.47
C ASN A 30 12.01 38.68 12.16
N PHE A 31 11.28 37.56 12.16
CA PHE A 31 10.64 36.97 10.97
C PHE A 31 9.12 37.06 10.96
N ASN A 32 8.48 37.58 12.03
CA ASN A 32 7.02 37.63 12.13
C ASN A 32 6.35 38.37 10.95
N GLY A 33 6.94 39.48 10.50
CA GLY A 33 6.43 40.21 9.32
C GLY A 33 6.56 39.42 8.01
N GLU A 34 7.55 38.53 7.89
CA GLU A 34 7.74 37.66 6.72
C GLU A 34 6.82 36.44 6.77
N LEU A 35 6.58 35.88 7.96
CA LEU A 35 5.62 34.81 8.19
C LEU A 35 4.19 35.26 7.84
N GLU A 36 3.76 36.45 8.26
CA GLU A 36 2.45 36.98 7.88
C GLU A 36 2.33 37.22 6.37
N LYS A 37 3.38 37.76 5.71
CA LYS A 37 3.38 37.88 4.23
C LYS A 37 3.27 36.52 3.53
N LEU A 38 3.96 35.49 4.05
CA LEU A 38 3.87 34.13 3.51
C LEU A 38 2.47 33.56 3.69
N LYS A 39 1.85 33.77 4.86
CA LYS A 39 0.48 33.36 5.17
C LYS A 39 -0.54 33.99 4.23
N ASP A 40 -0.45 35.29 3.99
CA ASP A 40 -1.32 36.01 3.06
C ASP A 40 -1.16 35.50 1.62
N THR A 41 0.09 35.30 1.20
CA THR A 41 0.42 34.79 -0.14
C THR A 41 -0.13 33.37 -0.33
N VAL A 42 0.08 32.47 0.62
CA VAL A 42 -0.39 31.08 0.55
C VAL A 42 -1.93 31.01 0.63
N SER A 43 -2.56 31.88 1.41
CA SER A 43 -4.03 31.99 1.47
C SER A 43 -4.60 32.40 0.11
N THR A 44 -3.97 33.38 -0.54
CA THR A 44 -4.33 33.82 -1.90
C THR A 44 -4.15 32.68 -2.91
N ILE A 45 -3.02 31.97 -2.86
CA ILE A 45 -2.76 30.80 -3.70
C ILE A 45 -3.83 29.72 -3.50
N GLN A 46 -4.21 29.44 -2.25
CA GLN A 46 -5.23 28.43 -1.95
C GLN A 46 -6.58 28.80 -2.56
N ALA A 47 -6.99 30.07 -2.49
CA ALA A 47 -8.23 30.55 -3.09
C ALA A 47 -8.22 30.38 -4.61
N VAL A 48 -7.12 30.74 -5.28
CA VAL A 48 -6.95 30.56 -6.73
C VAL A 48 -6.95 29.08 -7.13
N LEU A 49 -6.33 28.21 -6.33
CA LEU A 49 -6.32 26.77 -6.59
C LEU A 49 -7.71 26.14 -6.49
N LEU A 50 -8.54 26.60 -5.55
CA LEU A 50 -9.93 26.15 -5.40
C LEU A 50 -10.77 26.57 -6.62
N ASP A 51 -10.69 27.83 -7.03
CA ASP A 51 -11.39 28.34 -8.23
C ASP A 51 -10.94 27.62 -9.51
N ALA A 52 -9.64 27.33 -9.63
CA ALA A 52 -9.09 26.62 -10.78
C ALA A 52 -9.44 25.11 -10.80
N GLU A 53 -9.67 24.48 -9.64
CA GLU A 53 -10.20 23.11 -9.53
C GLU A 53 -11.66 23.06 -9.99
N GLU A 54 -12.48 24.01 -9.55
CA GLU A 54 -13.91 24.11 -9.91
C GLU A 54 -14.11 24.33 -11.43
N LYS A 55 -13.28 25.18 -12.04
CA LYS A 55 -13.34 25.48 -13.48
C LYS A 55 -12.67 24.45 -14.39
N GLN A 56 -12.16 23.34 -13.85
CA GLN A 56 -11.50 22.24 -14.57
C GLN A 56 -10.53 22.68 -15.69
N VAL A 57 -9.73 23.72 -15.48
CA VAL A 57 -8.97 24.36 -16.57
C VAL A 57 -7.92 23.41 -17.18
N HIS A 58 -7.99 23.16 -18.49
CA HIS A 58 -7.16 22.17 -19.20
C HIS A 58 -5.95 22.74 -19.97
N SER A 59 -5.68 24.04 -19.86
CA SER A 59 -4.57 24.71 -20.55
C SER A 59 -3.20 24.14 -20.18
N ASN A 60 -2.33 23.93 -21.18
CA ASN A 60 -0.96 23.47 -20.97
C ASN A 60 -0.10 24.51 -20.23
N GLN A 61 -0.36 25.81 -20.42
CA GLN A 61 0.30 26.88 -19.66
C GLN A 61 -0.05 26.81 -18.17
N VAL A 62 -1.33 26.55 -17.86
CA VAL A 62 -1.79 26.37 -16.48
C VAL A 62 -1.13 25.13 -15.85
N LYS A 63 -0.99 24.03 -16.59
CA LYS A 63 -0.27 22.84 -16.10
C LYS A 63 1.18 23.13 -15.75
N ASP A 64 1.91 23.86 -16.59
CA ASP A 64 3.31 24.24 -16.32
C ASP A 64 3.43 25.16 -15.09
N TRP A 65 2.56 26.18 -15.01
CA TRP A 65 2.53 27.09 -13.86
C TRP A 65 2.25 26.34 -12.55
N LEU A 66 1.31 25.38 -12.55
CA LEU A 66 0.99 24.57 -11.37
C LEU A 66 2.13 23.65 -10.95
N GLU A 67 2.93 23.15 -11.89
CA GLU A 67 4.12 22.38 -11.53
C GLU A 67 5.14 23.26 -10.81
N LYS A 68 5.42 24.46 -11.31
CA LYS A 68 6.34 25.40 -10.66
C LYS A 68 5.84 25.83 -9.28
N LEU A 69 4.54 26.16 -9.17
CA LEU A 69 3.91 26.47 -7.90
C LEU A 69 4.00 25.29 -6.93
N SER A 70 3.82 24.06 -7.43
CA SER A 70 3.98 22.87 -6.61
C SER A 70 5.36 22.79 -5.98
N ASP A 71 6.41 22.99 -6.78
CA ASP A 71 7.78 22.83 -6.30
C ASP A 71 8.10 23.89 -5.24
N ALA A 72 7.68 25.14 -5.46
CA ALA A 72 7.81 26.23 -4.48
C ALA A 72 7.07 25.94 -3.17
N MET A 73 5.85 25.40 -3.25
CA MET A 73 5.05 25.04 -2.07
C MET A 73 5.72 23.91 -1.26
N TYR A 74 6.29 22.90 -1.92
CA TYR A 74 7.03 21.86 -1.21
C TYR A 74 8.29 22.40 -0.54
N ASP A 75 9.03 23.28 -1.22
CA ASP A 75 10.25 23.89 -0.69
C ASP A 75 9.93 24.79 0.53
N ALA A 76 8.84 25.55 0.50
CA ALA A 76 8.37 26.32 1.64
C ALA A 76 7.91 25.42 2.82
N ASP A 77 7.19 24.32 2.54
CA ASP A 77 6.79 23.35 3.55
C ASP A 77 7.99 22.65 4.22
N ASP A 78 9.05 22.37 3.45
CA ASP A 78 10.33 21.82 3.93
C ASP A 78 11.06 22.82 4.83
N LEU A 79 11.15 24.10 4.41
CA LEU A 79 11.78 25.16 5.21
C LEU A 79 11.06 25.43 6.53
N LEU A 80 9.72 25.44 6.52
CA LEU A 80 8.92 25.65 7.73
C LEU A 80 9.04 24.49 8.72
N ASP A 81 9.18 23.24 8.23
CA ASP A 81 9.53 22.12 9.11
C ASP A 81 10.91 22.33 9.73
N ASP A 82 11.88 22.80 8.95
CA ASP A 82 13.24 23.08 9.40
C ASP A 82 13.22 24.07 10.57
N VAL A 83 12.52 25.19 10.40
CA VAL A 83 12.36 26.22 11.44
C VAL A 83 11.64 25.67 12.67
N SER A 84 10.59 24.87 12.48
CA SER A 84 9.83 24.27 13.58
C SER A 84 10.70 23.33 14.45
N ILE A 85 11.59 22.58 13.81
CA ILE A 85 12.51 21.67 14.51
C ILE A 85 13.55 22.43 15.32
N GLU A 86 14.15 23.48 14.75
CA GLU A 86 15.13 24.28 15.49
C GLU A 86 14.48 25.08 16.63
N ALA A 87 13.24 25.55 16.45
CA ALA A 87 12.45 26.17 17.51
C ALA A 87 12.19 25.20 18.68
N ALA A 88 11.79 23.95 18.38
CA ALA A 88 11.60 22.92 19.40
C ALA A 88 12.91 22.60 20.15
N ARG A 89 14.03 22.47 19.43
CA ARG A 89 15.36 22.25 20.02
C ARG A 89 15.79 23.37 20.97
N ALA A 90 15.53 24.62 20.58
CA ALA A 90 15.85 25.78 21.41
C ALA A 90 15.04 25.81 22.71
N LYS A 91 13.79 25.33 22.67
CA LYS A 91 12.93 25.20 23.85
C LYS A 91 13.40 24.08 24.78
N ASP A 92 13.69 22.89 24.25
CA ASP A 92 14.18 21.76 25.06
C ASP A 92 15.52 22.10 25.76
N ALA A 93 16.39 22.88 25.11
CA ALA A 93 17.64 23.34 25.72
C ALA A 93 17.43 24.31 26.90
N ALA A 94 16.30 25.02 26.93
CA ALA A 94 15.94 25.93 28.03
C ALA A 94 15.19 25.20 29.17
N ASP A 95 14.40 24.18 28.85
CA ASP A 95 13.60 23.41 29.83
C ASP A 95 14.42 22.34 30.60
N VAL A 96 15.65 22.01 30.17
CA VAL A 96 16.55 21.08 30.88
C VAL A 96 17.08 21.63 32.22
N ASP A 97 16.85 22.91 32.52
CA ASP A 97 17.28 23.54 33.79
C ASP A 97 16.24 23.44 34.92
N ASP A 98 15.01 22.95 34.68
CA ASP A 98 13.99 22.80 35.73
C ASP A 98 13.33 21.40 35.75
N GLY A 99 13.36 20.76 36.92
CA GLY A 99 13.35 19.31 37.04
C GLY A 99 12.00 18.63 37.31
N ARG A 100 11.95 17.36 36.86
CA ARG A 100 11.20 16.19 37.38
C ARG A 100 9.67 16.22 37.36
N ASN A 101 9.09 15.20 36.71
CA ASN A 101 7.97 14.46 37.31
C ASN A 101 7.96 12.98 36.90
N LYS A 102 7.79 12.12 37.91
CA LYS A 102 7.68 10.65 37.82
C LYS A 102 6.22 10.25 37.77
N VAL A 103 5.84 9.36 36.86
CA VAL A 103 4.64 8.53 37.01
C VAL A 103 4.98 7.09 36.63
N ASN A 104 4.66 6.16 37.52
CA ASN A 104 4.89 4.72 37.37
C ASN A 104 3.64 4.07 36.76
N PHE A 105 3.79 3.21 35.74
CA PHE A 105 2.80 2.18 35.43
C PHE A 105 3.43 0.84 34.99
N LYS A 106 2.64 -0.20 35.19
CA LYS A 106 2.98 -1.62 35.33
C LYS A 106 2.76 -2.36 34.00
N LEU A 107 3.72 -3.18 33.59
CA LEU A 107 3.69 -4.00 32.36
C LEU A 107 2.69 -5.17 32.45
N GLU A 108 1.95 -5.39 31.36
CA GLU A 108 1.41 -6.71 31.00
C GLU A 108 1.96 -7.13 29.63
N VAL A 109 2.53 -8.34 29.58
CA VAL A 109 3.03 -8.98 28.36
C VAL A 109 1.92 -9.87 27.80
N ARG A 110 1.56 -9.69 26.53
CA ARG A 110 0.72 -10.64 25.79
C ARG A 110 1.53 -11.28 24.68
N THR A 111 1.70 -12.59 24.78
CA THR A 111 2.28 -13.45 23.75
C THR A 111 1.15 -14.08 22.96
N GLU A 112 1.10 -13.87 21.65
CA GLU A 112 0.34 -14.75 20.75
C GLU A 112 1.19 -15.14 19.54
N GLN A 113 1.13 -16.43 19.23
CA GLN A 113 1.87 -17.13 18.19
C GLN A 113 1.13 -17.15 16.85
N ALA A 114 1.97 -17.17 15.82
CA ALA A 114 1.89 -17.96 14.59
C ALA A 114 1.12 -17.43 13.35
N LEU A 115 1.86 -17.56 12.23
CA LEU A 115 1.49 -17.93 10.86
C LEU A 115 0.67 -16.93 10.04
N VAL A 116 1.30 -16.41 8.97
CA VAL A 116 0.97 -16.70 7.56
C VAL A 116 1.67 -15.68 6.65
N SER A 117 2.38 -16.21 5.64
CA SER A 117 2.99 -15.54 4.50
C SER A 117 1.96 -14.74 3.66
N CYS A 118 2.43 -13.94 2.71
CA CYS A 118 1.97 -13.96 1.31
C CYS A 118 1.93 -12.58 0.61
N ARG A 119 2.55 -12.56 -0.57
CA ARG A 119 2.07 -11.85 -1.77
C ARG A 119 1.10 -12.78 -2.52
N GLU A 120 -0.16 -12.86 -2.13
CA GLU A 120 -1.16 -13.70 -2.84
C GLU A 120 -2.53 -13.07 -2.75
N THR A 121 -3.31 -12.99 -3.85
CA THR A 121 -4.78 -13.01 -3.79
C THR A 121 -5.21 -14.23 -2.98
N ASP A 122 -5.97 -14.00 -1.90
CA ASP A 122 -6.42 -15.13 -1.07
C ASP A 122 -7.48 -15.92 -1.86
N SER A 123 -7.52 -17.23 -1.67
CA SER A 123 -8.62 -18.09 -2.09
C SER A 123 -9.98 -17.70 -1.49
N CYS A 124 -10.00 -16.94 -0.40
CA CYS A 124 -11.22 -16.59 0.32
C CYS A 124 -12.06 -15.51 -0.42
N PRO A 125 -13.35 -15.77 -0.70
CA PRO A 125 -14.23 -14.78 -1.32
C PRO A 125 -14.56 -13.63 -0.37
N PRO A 126 -14.97 -12.46 -0.88
CA PRO A 126 -15.51 -11.36 -0.07
C PRO A 126 -16.74 -11.80 0.73
N ILE A 127 -16.95 -11.15 1.89
CA ILE A 127 -18.05 -11.44 2.82
C ILE A 127 -19.44 -11.37 2.14
N VAL A 128 -19.60 -10.48 1.16
CA VAL A 128 -20.84 -10.33 0.39
C VAL A 128 -20.53 -10.38 -1.10
N VAL A 129 -21.11 -11.35 -1.80
CA VAL A 129 -21.07 -11.47 -3.27
C VAL A 129 -22.49 -11.60 -3.80
N ILE A 130 -22.84 -10.78 -4.80
CA ILE A 130 -24.19 -10.70 -5.37
C ILE A 130 -24.12 -11.04 -6.87
N GLY A 131 -25.09 -11.79 -7.36
CA GLY A 131 -25.32 -11.99 -8.80
C GLY A 131 -24.31 -12.89 -9.52
N ARG A 132 -23.64 -13.80 -8.79
CA ARG A 132 -22.60 -14.69 -9.36
C ARG A 132 -22.96 -16.17 -9.36
N GLU A 133 -24.14 -16.52 -8.87
CA GLU A 133 -24.56 -17.92 -8.69
C GLU A 133 -24.69 -18.71 -9.99
N VAL A 134 -25.18 -18.07 -11.06
CA VAL A 134 -25.31 -18.71 -12.38
C VAL A 134 -23.95 -18.99 -12.99
N ASP A 135 -23.06 -18.00 -12.97
CA ASP A 135 -21.69 -18.12 -13.48
C ASP A 135 -20.90 -19.17 -12.68
N LYS A 136 -21.03 -19.17 -11.35
CA LYS A 136 -20.41 -20.13 -10.43
C LYS A 136 -20.82 -21.56 -10.79
N ARG A 137 -22.12 -21.84 -10.89
CA ARG A 137 -22.65 -23.17 -11.25
C ARG A 137 -22.12 -23.65 -12.59
N ARG A 138 -22.07 -22.76 -13.58
CA ARG A 138 -21.55 -23.08 -14.93
C ARG A 138 -20.07 -23.49 -14.88
N ILE A 139 -19.24 -22.76 -14.13
CA ILE A 139 -17.82 -23.11 -13.97
C ILE A 139 -17.66 -24.44 -13.25
N ILE A 140 -18.40 -24.67 -12.16
CA ILE A 140 -18.34 -25.93 -11.41
C ILE A 140 -18.70 -27.11 -12.31
N GLN A 141 -19.78 -27.01 -13.09
CA GLN A 141 -20.15 -28.05 -14.05
C GLN A 141 -19.02 -28.34 -15.05
N LEU A 142 -18.33 -27.31 -15.55
CA LEU A 142 -17.21 -27.48 -16.47
C LEU A 142 -15.99 -28.13 -15.81
N LEU A 143 -15.70 -27.79 -14.55
CA LEU A 143 -14.58 -28.38 -13.81
C LEU A 143 -14.84 -29.85 -13.47
N LEU A 144 -16.08 -30.22 -13.16
CA LEU A 144 -16.45 -31.56 -12.72
C LEU A 144 -16.82 -32.53 -13.86
N ASN A 145 -17.07 -32.03 -15.07
CA ASN A 145 -17.37 -32.88 -16.23
C ASN A 145 -16.12 -33.64 -16.70
N SER A 146 -16.15 -34.97 -16.53
CA SER A 146 -15.04 -35.90 -16.83
C SER A 146 -15.11 -36.56 -18.21
N ASN A 147 -16.19 -36.34 -18.99
CA ASN A 147 -16.56 -37.22 -20.11
C ASN A 147 -16.49 -36.58 -21.51
N SER A 148 -15.39 -35.92 -21.88
CA SER A 148 -15.12 -35.71 -23.31
C SER A 148 -13.65 -35.58 -23.64
N GLU A 149 -13.28 -36.12 -24.81
CA GLU A 149 -12.02 -35.89 -25.54
C GLU A 149 -11.76 -34.40 -25.84
N ASP A 150 -12.75 -33.52 -25.58
CA ASP A 150 -12.77 -32.07 -25.78
C ASP A 150 -12.59 -31.23 -24.49
N SER A 151 -12.33 -31.83 -23.33
CA SER A 151 -12.15 -31.05 -22.09
C SER A 151 -10.74 -30.44 -22.01
N SER A 152 -10.60 -29.19 -22.45
CA SER A 152 -9.34 -28.44 -22.35
C SER A 152 -8.79 -28.47 -20.92
N PHE A 153 -7.50 -28.77 -20.81
CA PHE A 153 -6.73 -28.75 -19.55
C PHE A 153 -6.79 -27.37 -18.86
N VAL A 154 -7.00 -26.30 -19.63
CA VAL A 154 -7.05 -24.91 -19.14
C VAL A 154 -8.44 -24.30 -19.35
N VAL A 155 -8.98 -23.68 -18.31
CA VAL A 155 -10.26 -22.98 -18.30
C VAL A 155 -10.02 -21.48 -18.06
N PRO A 156 -10.03 -20.64 -19.10
CA PRO A 156 -9.88 -19.20 -18.94
C PRO A 156 -11.20 -18.49 -18.61
N ILE A 157 -11.16 -17.62 -17.60
CA ILE A 157 -12.19 -16.66 -17.21
C ILE A 157 -11.72 -15.28 -17.66
N VAL A 158 -12.46 -14.69 -18.60
CA VAL A 158 -12.06 -13.46 -19.31
C VAL A 158 -13.04 -12.34 -19.04
N GLY A 159 -12.51 -11.14 -18.86
CA GLY A 159 -13.32 -9.95 -18.62
C GLY A 159 -12.50 -8.74 -18.26
N ILE A 160 -13.09 -7.55 -18.40
CA ILE A 160 -12.43 -6.29 -18.08
C ILE A 160 -12.03 -6.21 -16.59
N GLY A 161 -11.11 -5.29 -16.26
CA GLY A 161 -10.71 -5.07 -14.86
C GLY A 161 -11.89 -4.63 -14.00
N GLY A 162 -11.92 -5.04 -12.73
CA GLY A 162 -13.02 -4.71 -11.81
C GLY A 162 -14.34 -5.48 -12.02
N LEU A 163 -14.39 -6.41 -12.99
CA LEU A 163 -15.59 -7.19 -13.29
C LEU A 163 -15.88 -8.32 -12.27
N GLY A 164 -14.96 -8.58 -11.34
CA GLY A 164 -15.11 -9.62 -10.31
C GLY A 164 -14.68 -11.02 -10.73
N LYS A 165 -13.75 -11.15 -11.70
CA LYS A 165 -13.20 -12.46 -12.14
C LYS A 165 -12.57 -13.24 -10.98
N THR A 166 -11.62 -12.62 -10.29
CA THR A 166 -10.96 -13.19 -9.10
C THR A 166 -11.99 -13.60 -8.05
N THR A 167 -13.00 -12.77 -7.79
CA THR A 167 -14.10 -13.08 -6.87
C THR A 167 -14.93 -14.29 -7.30
N LEU A 168 -15.27 -14.40 -8.58
CA LEU A 168 -15.97 -15.57 -9.11
C LEU A 168 -15.12 -16.84 -9.00
N THR A 169 -13.83 -16.74 -9.28
CA THR A 169 -12.86 -17.83 -9.14
C THR A 169 -12.72 -18.28 -7.69
N GLN A 170 -12.68 -17.35 -6.72
CA GLN A 170 -12.67 -17.65 -5.29
C GLN A 170 -13.94 -18.42 -4.87
N LEU A 171 -15.12 -17.99 -5.33
CA LEU A 171 -16.38 -18.68 -5.04
C LEU A 171 -16.41 -20.12 -5.56
N VAL A 172 -15.84 -20.36 -6.74
CA VAL A 172 -15.71 -21.70 -7.32
C VAL A 172 -14.68 -22.52 -6.54
N TYR A 173 -13.51 -21.96 -6.26
CA TYR A 173 -12.42 -22.63 -5.57
C TYR A 173 -12.81 -23.08 -4.15
N CYS A 174 -13.62 -22.27 -3.46
CA CYS A 174 -14.12 -22.55 -2.12
C CYS A 174 -15.39 -23.41 -2.09
N ASP A 175 -15.93 -23.84 -3.23
CA ASP A 175 -17.13 -24.67 -3.27
C ASP A 175 -16.85 -26.11 -2.79
N ASP A 176 -17.80 -26.69 -2.05
CA ASP A 176 -17.60 -28.00 -1.43
C ASP A 176 -17.54 -29.14 -2.44
N GLN A 177 -18.21 -29.02 -3.60
CA GLN A 177 -18.10 -30.01 -4.67
C GLN A 177 -16.70 -29.98 -5.29
N VAL A 178 -16.14 -28.79 -5.47
CA VAL A 178 -14.78 -28.60 -5.98
C VAL A 178 -13.75 -29.09 -4.98
N LYS A 179 -13.93 -28.81 -3.68
CA LYS A 179 -13.08 -29.33 -2.60
C LYS A 179 -13.05 -30.85 -2.57
N ALA A 180 -14.19 -31.50 -2.77
CA ALA A 180 -14.32 -32.95 -2.74
C ALA A 180 -13.75 -33.63 -4.00
N HIS A 181 -13.75 -32.95 -5.14
CA HIS A 181 -13.33 -33.53 -6.42
C HIS A 181 -11.81 -33.53 -6.64
N PHE A 182 -11.14 -32.45 -6.24
CA PHE A 182 -9.70 -32.25 -6.47
C PHE A 182 -8.89 -32.52 -5.20
N GLU A 183 -7.93 -33.43 -5.30
CA GLU A 183 -7.03 -33.82 -4.20
C GLU A 183 -6.03 -32.72 -3.87
N ILE A 184 -5.55 -32.02 -4.90
CA ILE A 184 -4.60 -30.92 -4.77
C ILE A 184 -5.28 -29.65 -5.29
N ARG A 185 -5.28 -28.60 -4.48
CA ARG A 185 -5.78 -27.30 -4.89
C ARG A 185 -4.79 -26.23 -4.51
N VAL A 186 -4.38 -25.43 -5.48
CA VAL A 186 -3.36 -24.40 -5.31
C VAL A 186 -3.83 -23.12 -5.99
N TRP A 187 -3.58 -22.00 -5.33
CA TRP A 187 -3.86 -20.67 -5.85
C TRP A 187 -2.57 -19.88 -6.02
N VAL A 188 -2.32 -19.38 -7.23
CA VAL A 188 -1.12 -18.61 -7.56
C VAL A 188 -1.52 -17.29 -8.21
N TYR A 189 -1.08 -16.19 -7.61
CA TYR A 189 -1.13 -14.87 -8.25
C TYR A 189 0.03 -14.73 -9.23
N VAL A 190 -0.27 -14.41 -10.49
CA VAL A 190 0.74 -14.25 -11.55
C VAL A 190 1.02 -12.77 -11.74
N SER A 191 2.27 -12.36 -11.48
CA SER A 191 2.69 -10.99 -11.73
C SER A 191 2.71 -10.67 -13.23
N GLN A 192 2.86 -9.38 -13.61
CA GLN A 192 3.02 -8.99 -15.02
C GLN A 192 4.15 -9.73 -15.76
N LYS A 193 5.16 -10.21 -15.03
CA LYS A 193 6.19 -11.11 -15.58
C LYS A 193 5.78 -12.56 -15.37
N PHE A 194 5.64 -13.31 -16.45
CA PHE A 194 5.32 -14.74 -16.43
C PHE A 194 6.57 -15.58 -16.14
N ASP A 195 6.97 -15.62 -14.87
CA ASP A 195 8.11 -16.41 -14.43
C ASP A 195 7.68 -17.86 -14.13
N ILE A 196 7.92 -18.77 -15.08
CA ILE A 196 7.59 -20.20 -14.92
C ILE A 196 8.25 -20.79 -13.68
N LYS A 197 9.53 -20.46 -13.41
CA LYS A 197 10.24 -20.95 -12.22
C LYS A 197 9.55 -20.43 -10.95
N GLY A 198 9.20 -19.15 -10.94
CA GLY A 198 8.45 -18.53 -9.83
C GLY A 198 7.07 -19.16 -9.60
N ILE A 199 6.31 -19.42 -10.68
CA ILE A 199 4.99 -20.06 -10.62
C ILE A 199 5.11 -21.48 -10.05
N LEU A 200 6.00 -22.29 -10.61
CA LEU A 200 6.27 -23.65 -10.13
C LEU A 200 6.72 -23.63 -8.66
N GLY A 201 7.57 -22.67 -8.28
CA GLY A 201 8.02 -22.48 -6.90
C GLY A 201 6.87 -22.23 -5.94
N MET A 202 5.94 -21.33 -6.29
CA MET A 202 4.75 -21.05 -5.50
C MET A 202 3.80 -22.25 -5.42
N ILE A 203 3.67 -23.03 -6.50
CA ILE A 203 2.86 -24.25 -6.49
C ILE A 203 3.44 -25.26 -5.51
N LEU A 204 4.73 -25.55 -5.61
CA LEU A 204 5.39 -26.53 -4.74
C LEU A 204 5.29 -26.10 -3.28
N GLN A 205 5.56 -24.83 -2.97
CA GLN A 205 5.45 -24.27 -1.63
C GLN A 205 4.04 -24.44 -1.03
N SER A 206 3.01 -24.28 -1.87
CA SER A 206 1.61 -24.45 -1.44
C SER A 206 1.25 -25.91 -1.13
N ILE A 207 1.88 -26.87 -1.82
CA ILE A 207 1.65 -28.30 -1.62
C ILE A 207 2.42 -28.81 -0.40
N SER A 208 3.73 -28.54 -0.34
CA SER A 208 4.63 -29.09 0.69
C SER A 208 4.55 -28.36 2.04
N ARG A 209 4.02 -27.12 2.06
CA ARG A 209 3.98 -26.22 3.23
C ARG A 209 5.36 -25.89 3.82
N GLU A 210 6.43 -26.21 3.12
CA GLU A 210 7.81 -25.91 3.51
C GLU A 210 8.41 -24.83 2.60
N SER A 211 9.17 -23.91 3.19
CA SER A 211 9.97 -22.95 2.43
C SER A 211 11.18 -23.68 1.87
N GLN A 212 11.25 -23.83 0.55
CA GLN A 212 12.38 -24.46 -0.12
C GLN A 212 13.32 -23.37 -0.68
N PRO A 213 14.66 -23.54 -0.59
CA PRO A 213 15.62 -22.59 -1.15
C PRO A 213 15.48 -22.45 -2.67
N ASP A 214 16.23 -21.54 -3.29
CA ASP A 214 16.18 -21.22 -4.73
C ASP A 214 16.66 -22.42 -5.59
N LEU A 215 15.81 -23.44 -5.71
CA LEU A 215 16.08 -24.69 -6.42
C LEU A 215 16.31 -24.41 -7.91
N ALA A 216 17.20 -25.19 -8.53
CA ALA A 216 17.29 -25.22 -9.99
C ALA A 216 15.95 -25.69 -10.58
N LEU A 217 15.61 -25.19 -11.78
CA LEU A 217 14.34 -25.51 -12.45
C LEU A 217 14.14 -27.03 -12.60
N ASP A 218 15.21 -27.77 -12.87
CA ASP A 218 15.16 -29.23 -13.01
C ASP A 218 14.83 -29.95 -11.70
N VAL A 219 15.31 -29.48 -10.56
CA VAL A 219 14.95 -30.08 -9.27
C VAL A 219 13.52 -29.69 -8.89
N LEU A 220 13.13 -28.46 -9.21
CA LEU A 220 11.80 -27.94 -8.94
C LEU A 220 10.71 -28.70 -9.72
N LYS A 221 10.94 -28.95 -11.02
CA LYS A 221 9.99 -29.72 -11.84
C LYS A 221 9.85 -31.15 -11.33
N ASP A 222 10.95 -31.81 -10.94
CA ASP A 222 10.93 -33.22 -10.52
C ASP A 222 10.10 -33.37 -9.24
N LYS A 223 10.32 -32.50 -8.25
CA LYS A 223 9.52 -32.47 -7.01
C LYS A 223 8.04 -32.21 -7.26
N ILE A 224 7.70 -31.27 -8.14
CA ILE A 224 6.29 -30.99 -8.47
C ILE A 224 5.65 -32.19 -9.16
N GLN A 225 6.37 -32.81 -10.09
CA GLN A 225 5.89 -33.97 -10.81
C GLN A 225 5.66 -35.15 -9.88
N GLU A 226 6.55 -35.40 -8.91
CA GLU A 226 6.35 -36.39 -7.86
C GLU A 226 5.08 -36.12 -7.03
N GLU A 227 4.85 -34.87 -6.63
CA GLU A 227 3.70 -34.49 -5.82
C GLU A 227 2.36 -34.59 -6.56
N ILE A 228 2.31 -34.29 -7.86
CA ILE A 228 1.06 -34.27 -8.62
C ILE A 228 0.80 -35.55 -9.42
N CYS A 229 1.79 -36.45 -9.52
CA CYS A 229 1.70 -37.65 -10.37
C CYS A 229 0.45 -38.48 -10.03
N GLY A 230 -0.42 -38.69 -11.01
CA GLY A 230 -1.63 -39.51 -10.86
C GLY A 230 -2.74 -38.90 -9.98
N ARG A 231 -2.51 -37.76 -9.33
CA ARG A 231 -3.48 -37.08 -8.46
C ARG A 231 -4.26 -36.01 -9.22
N ARG A 232 -5.54 -35.84 -8.90
CA ARG A 232 -6.35 -34.78 -9.52
C ARG A 232 -6.06 -33.43 -8.88
N PHE A 233 -5.57 -32.48 -9.66
CA PHE A 233 -5.32 -31.12 -9.19
C PHE A 233 -6.19 -30.06 -9.83
N LEU A 234 -6.43 -28.98 -9.08
CA LEU A 234 -6.95 -27.71 -9.58
C LEU A 234 -5.95 -26.61 -9.24
N PHE A 235 -5.31 -26.04 -10.26
CA PHE A 235 -4.41 -24.90 -10.09
C PHE A 235 -5.08 -23.64 -10.60
N VAL A 236 -5.14 -22.60 -9.77
CA VAL A 236 -5.62 -21.27 -10.15
C VAL A 236 -4.43 -20.37 -10.46
N LEU A 237 -4.41 -19.80 -11.66
CA LEU A 237 -3.46 -18.76 -12.07
C LEU A 237 -4.23 -17.45 -12.24
N ASP A 238 -4.08 -16.55 -11.27
CA ASP A 238 -4.85 -15.30 -11.18
C ASP A 238 -4.10 -14.12 -11.81
N ASP A 239 -4.82 -13.32 -12.62
CA ASP A 239 -4.38 -12.12 -13.37
C ASP A 239 -3.21 -12.35 -14.34
N VAL A 240 -3.34 -13.35 -15.22
CA VAL A 240 -2.30 -13.71 -16.21
C VAL A 240 -2.28 -12.76 -17.42
N TRP A 241 -1.08 -12.34 -17.83
CA TRP A 241 -0.82 -11.44 -18.95
C TRP A 241 0.03 -12.06 -20.09
N GLU A 242 0.37 -13.35 -20.03
CA GLU A 242 1.30 -13.98 -20.98
C GLU A 242 0.65 -14.37 -22.31
N GLU A 243 1.15 -13.76 -23.38
CA GLU A 243 0.66 -13.93 -24.76
C GLU A 243 1.62 -14.77 -25.62
N ASN A 244 2.68 -15.35 -25.03
CA ASN A 244 3.57 -16.28 -25.73
C ASN A 244 3.09 -17.73 -25.58
N VAL A 245 2.78 -18.36 -26.72
CA VAL A 245 2.35 -19.78 -26.82
C VAL A 245 3.38 -20.74 -26.23
N GLU A 246 4.68 -20.53 -26.50
CA GLU A 246 5.76 -21.41 -26.04
C GLU A 246 5.85 -21.47 -24.51
N SER A 247 5.52 -20.35 -23.84
CA SER A 247 5.53 -20.27 -22.37
C SER A 247 4.42 -21.13 -21.75
N TRP A 248 3.23 -21.14 -22.38
CA TRP A 248 2.12 -22.01 -21.98
C TRP A 248 2.40 -23.48 -22.28
N GLU A 249 3.03 -23.78 -23.42
CA GLU A 249 3.47 -25.14 -23.73
C GLU A 249 4.53 -25.64 -22.75
N ALA A 250 5.49 -24.78 -22.36
CA ALA A 250 6.49 -25.10 -21.36
C ALA A 250 5.86 -25.40 -19.99
N LEU A 251 4.95 -24.54 -19.51
CA LEU A 251 4.22 -24.78 -18.26
C LEU A 251 3.39 -26.08 -18.34
N GLY A 252 2.69 -26.29 -19.46
CA GLY A 252 1.88 -27.49 -19.69
C GLY A 252 2.70 -28.78 -19.66
N LYS A 253 3.93 -28.78 -20.19
CA LYS A 253 4.84 -29.94 -20.14
C LYS A 253 5.10 -30.42 -18.71
N TYR A 254 5.25 -29.49 -17.75
CA TYR A 254 5.52 -29.84 -16.37
C TYR A 254 4.29 -30.41 -15.64
N LEU A 255 3.08 -29.99 -16.03
CA LEU A 255 1.84 -30.34 -15.35
C LEU A 255 1.10 -31.57 -15.92
N LYS A 256 1.55 -32.08 -17.07
CA LYS A 256 0.91 -33.21 -17.79
C LYS A 256 0.86 -34.54 -17.03
N VAL A 257 1.69 -34.73 -16.01
CA VAL A 257 1.74 -35.98 -15.22
C VAL A 257 0.58 -36.13 -14.22
N GLY A 258 -0.28 -35.10 -14.10
CA GLY A 258 -1.46 -35.14 -13.26
C GLY A 258 -2.46 -36.22 -13.62
N GLY A 259 -3.27 -36.62 -12.63
CA GLY A 259 -4.37 -37.56 -12.83
C GLY A 259 -5.42 -37.01 -13.82
N SER A 260 -6.13 -37.92 -14.49
CA SER A 260 -7.22 -37.56 -15.41
C SER A 260 -8.28 -36.72 -14.70
N GLY A 261 -8.73 -35.65 -15.35
CA GLY A 261 -9.64 -34.66 -14.78
C GLY A 261 -8.94 -33.48 -14.10
N SER A 262 -7.60 -33.41 -14.07
CA SER A 262 -6.89 -32.22 -13.59
C SER A 262 -7.18 -30.98 -14.45
N ARG A 263 -7.21 -29.80 -13.81
CA ARG A 263 -7.60 -28.53 -14.44
C ARG A 263 -6.70 -27.37 -14.00
N VAL A 264 -6.48 -26.43 -14.91
CA VAL A 264 -5.88 -25.12 -14.61
C VAL A 264 -6.92 -24.03 -14.89
N LEU A 265 -7.31 -23.28 -13.86
CA LEU A 265 -8.25 -22.17 -13.96
C LEU A 265 -7.47 -20.86 -14.08
N VAL A 266 -7.68 -20.11 -15.15
CA VAL A 266 -6.92 -18.89 -15.44
C VAL A 266 -7.85 -17.68 -15.39
N THR A 267 -7.49 -16.61 -14.69
CA THR A 267 -8.18 -15.33 -14.83
C THR A 267 -7.32 -14.37 -15.65
N THR A 268 -7.93 -13.70 -16.63
CA THR A 268 -7.20 -12.73 -17.47
C THR A 268 -8.11 -11.62 -17.97
N ARG A 269 -7.51 -10.49 -18.35
CA ARG A 269 -8.16 -9.37 -19.02
C ARG A 269 -8.02 -9.43 -20.55
N SER A 270 -7.05 -10.19 -21.04
CA SER A 270 -6.71 -10.33 -22.45
C SER A 270 -7.49 -11.47 -23.07
N LYS A 271 -8.12 -11.22 -24.22
CA LYS A 271 -8.83 -12.28 -24.97
C LYS A 271 -7.82 -13.18 -25.68
N GLU A 272 -6.68 -12.60 -26.05
CA GLU A 272 -5.54 -13.21 -26.70
C GLU A 272 -4.91 -14.26 -25.76
N VAL A 273 -4.68 -13.91 -24.49
CA VAL A 273 -4.22 -14.88 -23.46
C VAL A 273 -5.19 -16.06 -23.34
N ALA A 274 -6.50 -15.81 -23.38
CA ALA A 274 -7.50 -16.86 -23.30
C ALA A 274 -7.50 -17.77 -24.54
N GLU A 275 -7.26 -17.21 -25.72
CA GLU A 275 -7.14 -17.94 -26.99
C GLU A 275 -5.92 -18.84 -27.03
N ILE A 276 -4.81 -18.35 -26.51
CA ILE A 276 -3.54 -19.07 -26.47
C ILE A 276 -3.59 -20.17 -25.41
N SER A 277 -4.13 -19.87 -24.23
CA SER A 277 -4.19 -20.82 -23.12
C SER A 277 -5.25 -21.92 -23.32
N SER A 278 -6.33 -21.65 -24.06
CA SER A 278 -7.38 -22.65 -24.32
C SER A 278 -8.08 -22.43 -25.67
N ARG A 279 -8.03 -23.45 -26.54
CA ARG A 279 -8.67 -23.39 -27.87
C ARG A 279 -10.17 -23.64 -27.85
N ILE A 280 -10.70 -24.22 -26.77
CA ILE A 280 -12.03 -24.86 -26.78
C ILE A 280 -13.05 -24.08 -25.95
N LEU A 281 -12.66 -23.47 -24.82
CA LEU A 281 -13.64 -22.93 -23.87
C LEU A 281 -13.26 -21.54 -23.35
N LYS A 282 -14.15 -20.57 -23.56
CA LYS A 282 -13.99 -19.18 -23.12
C LYS A 282 -15.19 -18.77 -22.27
N LEU A 283 -14.95 -18.47 -20.99
CA LEU A 283 -16.00 -17.92 -20.13
C LEU A 283 -15.85 -16.40 -20.06
N GLY A 284 -16.67 -15.70 -20.84
CA GLY A 284 -16.83 -14.25 -20.70
C GLY A 284 -17.67 -13.95 -19.46
N THR A 285 -17.09 -13.34 -18.43
CA THR A 285 -17.87 -12.84 -17.30
C THR A 285 -18.75 -11.69 -17.78
N LYS A 286 -20.06 -11.79 -17.55
CA LYS A 286 -20.99 -10.68 -17.82
C LYS A 286 -20.97 -9.68 -16.66
N GLY A 287 -21.34 -8.43 -16.96
CA GLY A 287 -21.68 -7.46 -15.92
C GLY A 287 -22.90 -7.91 -15.13
N LEU A 288 -23.05 -7.38 -13.92
CA LEU A 288 -24.25 -7.53 -13.12
C LEU A 288 -25.45 -6.94 -13.87
N SER A 289 -26.61 -7.58 -13.74
CA SER A 289 -27.89 -6.97 -14.12
C SER A 289 -28.15 -5.69 -13.31
N LEU A 290 -29.12 -4.90 -13.75
CA LEU A 290 -29.47 -3.65 -13.06
C LEU A 290 -29.98 -3.92 -11.63
N ASP A 291 -30.75 -4.98 -11.42
CA ASP A 291 -31.27 -5.34 -10.10
C ASP A 291 -30.20 -5.94 -9.18
N GLU A 292 -29.27 -6.72 -9.70
CA GLU A 292 -28.09 -7.17 -8.94
C GLU A 292 -27.17 -5.99 -8.59
N SER A 293 -27.00 -5.03 -9.51
CA SER A 293 -26.25 -3.80 -9.27
C SER A 293 -26.92 -2.93 -8.21
N TRP A 294 -28.25 -2.84 -8.23
CA TRP A 294 -29.05 -2.15 -7.22
C TRP A 294 -28.90 -2.80 -5.85
N SER A 295 -29.01 -4.14 -5.78
CA SER A 295 -28.81 -4.90 -4.55
C SER A 295 -27.42 -4.66 -3.96
N LEU A 296 -26.37 -4.64 -4.80
CA LEU A 296 -25.01 -4.31 -4.37
C LEU A 296 -24.88 -2.86 -3.88
N MET A 297 -25.55 -1.91 -4.53
CA MET A 297 -25.56 -0.51 -4.11
C MET A 297 -26.25 -0.32 -2.76
N VAL A 298 -27.40 -0.94 -2.54
CA VAL A 298 -28.14 -0.90 -1.26
C VAL A 298 -27.28 -1.47 -0.13
N GLU A 299 -26.61 -2.59 -0.38
CA GLU A 299 -25.70 -3.18 0.60
C GLU A 299 -24.56 -2.22 0.97
N LYS A 300 -23.92 -1.60 -0.03
CA LYS A 300 -22.71 -0.79 0.16
C LYS A 300 -22.99 0.65 0.63
N ALA A 301 -24.03 1.29 0.13
CA ALA A 301 -24.37 2.68 0.41
C ALA A 301 -25.36 2.82 1.56
N LEU A 302 -26.33 1.90 1.67
CA LEU A 302 -27.46 1.99 2.59
C LEU A 302 -27.44 0.91 3.70
N HIS A 303 -26.33 0.19 3.85
CA HIS A 303 -26.17 -0.83 4.88
C HIS A 303 -27.24 -1.94 4.82
N GLY A 304 -27.64 -2.32 3.60
CA GLY A 304 -28.67 -3.33 3.37
C GLY A 304 -30.11 -2.85 3.62
N LYS A 305 -30.30 -1.58 4.03
CA LYS A 305 -31.63 -1.01 4.24
C LYS A 305 -32.21 -0.53 2.92
N VAL A 306 -33.22 -1.24 2.43
CA VAL A 306 -33.95 -0.86 1.22
C VAL A 306 -34.70 0.46 1.50
N PRO A 307 -34.54 1.49 0.67
CA PRO A 307 -35.23 2.76 0.87
C PRO A 307 -36.73 2.58 0.65
N GLN A 308 -37.55 3.17 1.52
CA GLN A 308 -39.02 3.12 1.37
C GLN A 308 -39.52 4.04 0.25
N ASN A 309 -38.77 5.09 -0.05
CA ASN A 309 -39.12 6.05 -1.08
C ASN A 309 -38.73 5.52 -2.47
N PRO A 310 -39.69 5.25 -3.38
CA PRO A 310 -39.41 4.68 -4.69
C PRO A 310 -38.61 5.63 -5.61
N ASN A 311 -38.62 6.94 -5.33
CA ASN A 311 -37.81 7.89 -6.08
C ASN A 311 -36.31 7.68 -5.82
N VAL A 312 -35.92 7.25 -4.60
CA VAL A 312 -34.52 6.94 -4.28
C VAL A 312 -34.05 5.74 -5.10
N GLU A 313 -34.88 4.69 -5.22
CA GLU A 313 -34.58 3.55 -6.08
C GLU A 313 -34.48 3.95 -7.56
N ARG A 314 -35.42 4.78 -8.03
CA ARG A 314 -35.41 5.25 -9.42
C ARG A 314 -34.12 6.02 -9.74
N THR A 315 -33.77 6.99 -8.91
CA THR A 315 -32.54 7.80 -9.05
C THR A 315 -31.30 6.92 -8.94
N GLY A 316 -31.25 6.02 -7.95
CA GLY A 316 -30.16 5.07 -7.78
C GLY A 316 -29.96 4.17 -9.00
N LYS A 317 -31.04 3.61 -9.56
CA LYS A 317 -30.98 2.82 -10.81
C LYS A 317 -30.53 3.65 -12.00
N GLU A 318 -30.88 4.94 -12.07
CA GLU A 318 -30.39 5.84 -13.12
C GLU A 318 -28.88 6.06 -13.03
N ILE A 319 -28.36 6.28 -11.82
CA ILE A 319 -26.92 6.34 -11.55
C ILE A 319 -26.24 5.03 -11.97
N LEU A 320 -26.81 3.88 -11.61
CA LEU A 320 -26.23 2.56 -11.89
C LEU A 320 -26.23 2.18 -13.37
N ARG A 321 -27.16 2.70 -14.19
CA ARG A 321 -27.13 2.50 -15.65
C ARG A 321 -25.80 2.96 -16.24
N LYS A 322 -25.18 4.00 -15.66
CA LYS A 322 -23.87 4.50 -16.09
C LYS A 322 -22.72 3.56 -15.69
N CYS A 323 -22.89 2.67 -14.72
CA CYS A 323 -21.85 1.74 -14.28
C CYS A 323 -21.75 0.48 -15.16
N CYS A 324 -22.67 0.28 -16.13
CA CYS A 324 -22.69 -0.84 -17.08
C CYS A 324 -22.53 -2.23 -16.42
N GLY A 325 -23.03 -2.39 -15.18
CA GLY A 325 -22.94 -3.65 -14.44
C GLY A 325 -21.54 -4.04 -13.97
N VAL A 326 -20.55 -3.15 -13.99
CA VAL A 326 -19.20 -3.44 -13.49
C VAL A 326 -19.18 -3.34 -11.95
N PRO A 327 -18.98 -4.45 -11.20
CA PRO A 327 -19.08 -4.46 -9.73
C PRO A 327 -18.18 -3.44 -9.03
N LEU A 328 -16.94 -3.24 -9.52
CA LEU A 328 -16.03 -2.25 -8.94
C LEU A 328 -16.54 -0.82 -9.14
N ALA A 329 -17.10 -0.50 -10.32
CA ALA A 329 -17.69 0.82 -10.58
C ALA A 329 -18.92 1.06 -9.69
N VAL A 330 -19.82 0.06 -9.60
CA VAL A 330 -20.99 0.09 -8.71
C VAL A 330 -20.56 0.31 -7.26
N SER A 331 -19.60 -0.47 -6.76
CA SER A 331 -19.12 -0.37 -5.38
C SER A 331 -18.42 0.97 -5.10
N THR A 332 -17.73 1.52 -6.09
CA THR A 332 -17.06 2.83 -5.99
C THR A 332 -18.07 3.96 -5.87
N ILE A 333 -19.11 3.98 -6.73
CA ILE A 333 -20.19 4.96 -6.68
C ILE A 333 -21.02 4.81 -5.40
N ALA A 334 -21.37 3.58 -5.02
CA ALA A 334 -22.09 3.32 -3.78
C ALA A 334 -21.29 3.81 -2.56
N GLY A 335 -19.98 3.58 -2.53
CA GLY A 335 -19.09 4.08 -1.47
C GLY A 335 -19.00 5.60 -1.41
N LEU A 336 -19.09 6.30 -2.55
CA LEU A 336 -19.18 7.76 -2.62
C LEU A 336 -20.51 8.29 -2.11
N LEU A 337 -21.60 7.62 -2.46
CA LEU A 337 -22.96 8.02 -2.08
C LEU A 337 -23.29 7.70 -0.62
N ARG A 338 -22.52 6.84 0.03
CA ARG A 338 -22.69 6.47 1.44
C ARG A 338 -22.64 7.66 2.39
N SER A 339 -21.90 8.72 2.06
CA SER A 339 -21.81 9.93 2.87
C SER A 339 -22.81 11.02 2.46
N LYS A 340 -23.74 10.71 1.56
CA LYS A 340 -24.72 11.65 1.02
C LYS A 340 -26.14 11.22 1.35
N ASP A 341 -27.02 12.19 1.55
CA ASP A 341 -28.44 11.95 1.78
C ASP A 341 -29.11 11.34 0.53
N PRO A 342 -29.79 10.17 0.65
CA PRO A 342 -30.40 9.50 -0.51
C PRO A 342 -31.55 10.27 -1.16
N GLU A 343 -32.28 11.10 -0.42
CA GLU A 343 -33.49 11.77 -0.90
C GLU A 343 -33.17 13.07 -1.66
N THR A 344 -32.16 13.80 -1.20
CA THR A 344 -31.85 15.15 -1.71
C THR A 344 -30.57 15.20 -2.54
N GLU A 345 -29.52 14.48 -2.15
CA GLU A 345 -28.20 14.65 -2.76
C GLU A 345 -27.93 13.68 -3.92
N TRP A 346 -28.67 12.57 -4.01
CA TRP A 346 -28.49 11.60 -5.10
C TRP A 346 -28.95 12.14 -6.46
N SER A 347 -30.05 12.91 -6.49
CA SER A 347 -30.53 13.57 -7.71
C SER A 347 -29.54 14.63 -8.19
N LEU A 348 -29.06 15.48 -7.27
CA LEU A 348 -28.04 16.50 -7.56
C LEU A 348 -26.73 15.88 -8.08
N PHE A 349 -26.32 14.75 -7.51
CA PHE A 349 -25.16 13.99 -8.01
C PHE A 349 -25.40 13.46 -9.42
N SER A 350 -26.60 12.96 -9.70
CA SER A 350 -26.95 12.42 -11.02
C SER A 350 -26.94 13.50 -12.12
N GLU A 351 -27.36 14.71 -11.81
CA GLU A 351 -27.44 15.81 -12.76
C GLU A 351 -26.07 16.46 -13.05
N ASN A 352 -25.22 16.62 -12.03
CA ASN A 352 -23.99 17.39 -12.14
C ASN A 352 -22.75 16.52 -12.42
N ASP A 353 -22.56 15.46 -11.63
CA ASP A 353 -21.28 14.74 -11.56
C ASP A 353 -21.21 13.59 -12.59
N LEU A 354 -22.34 12.96 -12.92
CA LEU A 354 -22.38 11.80 -13.83
C LEU A 354 -22.16 12.13 -15.31
N THR A 355 -22.34 13.39 -15.72
CA THR A 355 -22.09 13.83 -17.10
C THR A 355 -20.61 13.62 -17.49
N SER A 356 -19.70 13.81 -16.52
CA SER A 356 -18.25 13.63 -16.68
C SER A 356 -17.81 12.17 -16.93
N ILE A 357 -18.64 11.18 -16.57
CA ILE A 357 -18.32 9.76 -16.75
C ILE A 357 -18.55 9.31 -18.20
N SER A 358 -19.51 9.91 -18.92
CA SER A 358 -19.96 9.47 -20.24
C SER A 358 -18.97 9.71 -21.39
N GLU A 359 -17.96 10.56 -21.19
CA GLU A 359 -17.05 11.01 -22.27
C GLU A 359 -15.74 10.19 -22.35
N GLU A 360 -15.41 9.38 -21.34
CA GLU A 360 -14.16 8.61 -21.29
C GLU A 360 -14.31 7.16 -21.80
N LYS A 361 -13.35 6.69 -22.62
CA LYS A 361 -13.32 5.32 -23.19
C LYS A 361 -13.25 4.18 -22.15
N ASN A 362 -12.82 4.46 -20.92
CA ASN A 362 -12.68 3.47 -19.85
C ASN A 362 -13.53 3.85 -18.64
N LEU A 363 -14.76 3.34 -18.62
CA LEU A 363 -15.78 3.62 -17.61
C LEU A 363 -15.34 3.33 -16.16
N THR A 364 -14.52 2.29 -15.96
CA THR A 364 -14.06 1.96 -14.60
C THR A 364 -13.05 3.00 -14.09
N MET A 365 -12.17 3.47 -14.99
CA MET A 365 -11.20 4.51 -14.65
C MET A 365 -11.89 5.86 -14.40
N SER A 366 -12.89 6.24 -15.21
CA SER A 366 -13.65 7.48 -14.98
C SER A 366 -14.42 7.46 -13.66
N THR A 367 -15.02 6.31 -13.31
CA THR A 367 -15.69 6.12 -12.02
C THR A 367 -14.74 6.24 -10.83
N LEU A 368 -13.57 5.60 -10.90
CA LEU A 368 -12.53 5.71 -9.87
C LEU A 368 -11.99 7.14 -9.76
N ARG A 369 -11.81 7.84 -10.89
CA ARG A 369 -11.41 9.25 -10.94
C ARG A 369 -12.45 10.15 -10.28
N LEU A 370 -13.73 9.94 -10.56
CA LEU A 370 -14.80 10.69 -9.92
C LEU A 370 -14.75 10.49 -8.39
N SER A 371 -14.67 9.24 -7.93
CA SER A 371 -14.56 8.94 -6.50
C SER A 371 -13.34 9.60 -5.84
N PHE A 372 -12.21 9.64 -6.55
CA PHE A 372 -11.01 10.36 -6.11
C PHE A 372 -11.23 11.88 -6.05
N ASN A 373 -11.90 12.49 -7.03
CA ASN A 373 -12.13 13.93 -7.07
C ASN A 373 -12.96 14.40 -5.87
N HIS A 374 -13.95 13.60 -5.43
CA HIS A 374 -14.76 13.87 -4.24
C HIS A 374 -14.08 13.48 -2.92
N LEU A 375 -12.79 13.11 -2.91
CA LEU A 375 -12.07 12.88 -1.65
C LEU A 375 -11.66 14.22 -1.00
N PRO A 376 -11.75 14.32 0.34
CA PRO A 376 -11.03 15.32 1.11
C PRO A 376 -9.54 15.36 0.75
N SER A 377 -8.95 16.54 0.78
CA SER A 377 -7.58 16.78 0.31
C SER A 377 -6.50 15.96 1.01
N HIS A 378 -6.64 15.68 2.31
CA HIS A 378 -5.73 14.83 3.06
C HIS A 378 -5.83 13.35 2.62
N LEU A 379 -7.04 12.85 2.35
CA LEU A 379 -7.26 11.49 1.83
C LEU A 379 -6.69 11.31 0.43
N LYS A 380 -6.75 12.34 -0.42
CA LYS A 380 -6.11 12.32 -1.74
C LYS A 380 -4.60 12.05 -1.64
N ARG A 381 -3.92 12.61 -0.63
CA ARG A 381 -2.49 12.35 -0.38
C ARG A 381 -2.23 10.94 0.13
N CYS A 382 -2.96 10.50 1.16
CA CYS A 382 -2.88 9.13 1.69
C CYS A 382 -3.06 8.09 0.57
N PHE A 383 -4.05 8.31 -0.29
CA PHE A 383 -4.29 7.50 -1.47
C PHE A 383 -3.09 7.49 -2.43
N THR A 384 -2.64 8.65 -2.89
CA THR A 384 -1.55 8.74 -3.87
C THR A 384 -0.23 8.18 -3.36
N TYR A 385 0.03 8.28 -2.05
CA TYR A 385 1.20 7.72 -1.39
C TYR A 385 1.31 6.21 -1.60
N CYS A 386 0.18 5.53 -1.71
CA CYS A 386 0.14 4.09 -1.87
C CYS A 386 0.74 3.58 -3.20
N LYS A 387 0.98 4.46 -4.18
CA LYS A 387 1.73 4.12 -5.39
C LYS A 387 3.12 3.55 -5.10
N LEU A 388 3.75 3.96 -3.98
CA LEU A 388 5.07 3.46 -3.59
C LEU A 388 5.10 1.94 -3.43
N PHE A 389 3.94 1.34 -3.10
CA PHE A 389 3.84 -0.09 -2.91
C PHE A 389 3.59 -0.81 -4.25
N PRO A 390 4.11 -2.05 -4.42
CA PRO A 390 3.81 -2.90 -5.56
C PRO A 390 2.31 -3.17 -5.76
N LYS A 391 1.91 -3.41 -7.01
CA LYS A 391 0.58 -3.94 -7.32
C LYS A 391 0.38 -5.31 -6.67
N GLY A 392 -0.86 -5.60 -6.26
CA GLY A 392 -1.25 -6.86 -5.63
C GLY A 392 -0.66 -7.11 -4.24
N CYS A 393 0.15 -6.21 -3.67
CA CYS A 393 0.79 -6.44 -2.38
C CYS A 393 -0.19 -6.36 -1.20
N LYS A 394 0.01 -7.25 -0.21
CA LYS A 394 -0.66 -7.19 1.08
C LYS A 394 -0.02 -6.09 1.92
N LEU A 395 -0.84 -5.16 2.39
CA LEU A 395 -0.41 -4.04 3.22
C LEU A 395 -0.96 -4.22 4.63
N TYR A 396 -0.11 -4.03 5.64
CA TYR A 396 -0.55 -3.90 7.01
C TYR A 396 -1.10 -2.49 7.24
N VAL A 397 -2.28 -2.40 7.85
CA VAL A 397 -3.02 -1.14 7.94
C VAL A 397 -2.39 -0.18 8.96
N GLN A 398 -1.98 -0.67 10.13
CA GLN A 398 -1.34 0.16 11.15
C GLN A 398 -0.04 0.82 10.66
N PRO A 399 0.92 0.11 10.04
CA PRO A 399 2.12 0.72 9.47
C PRO A 399 1.81 1.71 8.34
N LEU A 400 0.82 1.40 7.50
CA LEU A 400 0.38 2.32 6.45
C LEU A 400 -0.14 3.65 7.04
N VAL A 401 -0.93 3.56 8.12
CA VAL A 401 -1.42 4.72 8.87
C VAL A 401 -0.25 5.50 9.48
N GLN A 402 0.71 4.81 10.12
CA GLN A 402 1.90 5.44 10.68
C GLN A 402 2.75 6.15 9.62
N LEU A 403 2.88 5.58 8.42
CA LEU A 403 3.54 6.25 7.29
C LEU A 403 2.81 7.54 6.88
N TRP A 404 1.47 7.53 6.84
CA TRP A 404 0.69 8.72 6.54
C TRP A 404 0.82 9.81 7.62
N ILE A 405 0.88 9.41 8.90
CA ILE A 405 1.13 10.30 10.03
C ILE A 405 2.56 10.88 9.94
N ALA A 406 3.56 10.04 9.69
CA ALA A 406 4.96 10.46 9.54
C ALA A 406 5.15 11.45 8.38
N GLN A 407 4.40 11.28 7.28
CA GLN A 407 4.38 12.25 6.20
C GLN A 407 3.65 13.56 6.55
N GLY A 408 2.89 13.60 7.65
CA GLY A 408 2.09 14.75 8.07
C GLY A 408 0.81 14.92 7.23
N TYR A 409 0.30 13.85 6.63
CA TYR A 409 -0.97 13.90 5.89
C TYR A 409 -2.19 13.87 6.82
N ILE A 410 -2.03 13.24 7.99
CA ILE A 410 -2.99 13.21 9.07
C ILE A 410 -2.49 14.19 10.14
N LYS A 411 -3.38 15.06 10.65
CA LYS A 411 -3.00 16.02 11.69
C LYS A 411 -2.72 15.26 12.99
N SER A 412 -1.56 15.49 13.57
CA SER A 412 -1.23 15.09 14.94
C SER A 412 -1.74 16.16 15.90
N GLY A 413 -2.90 15.93 16.50
CA GLY A 413 -3.21 16.52 17.82
C GLY A 413 -2.60 15.66 18.92
N ASP A 414 -2.56 16.18 20.15
CA ASP A 414 -1.93 15.52 21.31
C ASP A 414 -2.55 14.14 21.62
N GLU A 415 -3.79 13.88 21.19
CA GLU A 415 -4.41 12.55 21.26
C GLU A 415 -5.23 12.26 19.98
N GLY A 416 -5.22 11.01 19.50
CA GLY A 416 -6.12 10.55 18.41
C GLY A 416 -5.59 10.55 16.97
N SER A 417 -4.29 10.81 16.72
CA SER A 417 -3.74 10.81 15.35
C SER A 417 -3.87 9.45 14.64
N GLU A 418 -3.72 8.35 15.38
CA GLU A 418 -3.87 6.99 14.84
C GLU A 418 -5.32 6.63 14.57
N GLU A 419 -6.24 7.02 15.45
CA GLU A 419 -7.68 6.86 15.25
C GLU A 419 -8.15 7.64 14.03
N MET A 420 -7.71 8.90 13.88
CA MET A 420 -7.95 9.70 12.68
C MET A 420 -7.36 9.03 11.44
N GLY A 421 -6.17 8.43 11.55
CA GLY A 421 -5.56 7.68 10.46
C GLY A 421 -6.33 6.42 10.08
N LEU A 422 -6.84 5.68 11.06
CA LEU A 422 -7.70 4.52 10.84
C LEU A 422 -9.06 4.95 10.26
N HIS A 423 -9.61 6.08 10.68
CA HIS A 423 -10.80 6.67 10.08
C HIS A 423 -10.55 7.04 8.61
N CYS A 424 -9.39 7.64 8.31
CA CYS A 424 -8.97 7.92 6.95
C CYS A 424 -8.85 6.65 6.11
N PHE A 425 -8.27 5.59 6.66
CA PHE A 425 -8.22 4.27 6.04
C PHE A 425 -9.63 3.73 5.74
N LYS A 426 -10.53 3.74 6.73
CA LYS A 426 -11.92 3.27 6.59
C LYS A 426 -12.67 4.03 5.50
N MET A 427 -12.50 5.35 5.40
CA MET A 427 -13.07 6.18 4.33
C MET A 427 -12.61 5.74 2.93
N LEU A 428 -11.32 5.51 2.74
CA LEU A 428 -10.76 5.02 1.47
C LEU A 428 -11.23 3.58 1.17
N TRP A 429 -11.29 2.74 2.19
CA TRP A 429 -11.78 1.37 2.08
C TRP A 429 -13.25 1.32 1.67
N TRP A 430 -14.12 2.14 2.29
CA TRP A 430 -15.53 2.22 1.94
C TRP A 430 -15.78 2.71 0.52
N ARG A 431 -14.85 3.52 -0.03
CA ARG A 431 -14.85 3.92 -1.44
C ARG A 431 -14.23 2.89 -2.40
N SER A 432 -13.99 1.67 -1.90
CA SER A 432 -13.42 0.54 -2.65
C SER A 432 -12.00 0.77 -3.17
N PHE A 433 -11.24 1.70 -2.57
CA PHE A 433 -9.82 1.88 -2.91
C PHE A 433 -8.91 0.84 -2.27
N PHE A 434 -9.40 0.23 -1.17
CA PHE A 434 -8.81 -0.96 -0.58
C PHE A 434 -9.78 -2.13 -0.70
N GLN A 435 -9.25 -3.34 -0.85
CA GLN A 435 -9.99 -4.59 -0.91
C GLN A 435 -9.33 -5.64 -0.01
N GLU A 436 -9.98 -6.81 0.14
CA GLU A 436 -9.47 -7.94 0.91
C GLU A 436 -9.03 -7.55 2.33
N VAL A 437 -9.84 -6.72 2.99
CA VAL A 437 -9.55 -6.28 4.35
C VAL A 437 -9.78 -7.44 5.31
N LYS A 438 -8.73 -7.83 6.04
CA LYS A 438 -8.78 -8.89 7.05
C LYS A 438 -8.72 -8.30 8.45
N MET A 439 -9.43 -8.94 9.35
CA MET A 439 -9.39 -8.63 10.77
C MET A 439 -8.52 -9.64 11.52
N ASP A 440 -7.84 -9.20 12.57
CA ASP A 440 -7.17 -10.09 13.51
C ASP A 440 -8.20 -10.80 14.42
N LYS A 441 -7.72 -11.67 15.32
CA LYS A 441 -8.59 -12.39 16.27
C LYS A 441 -9.35 -11.47 17.24
N LEU A 442 -8.87 -10.23 17.41
CA LEU A 442 -9.47 -9.23 18.29
C LEU A 442 -10.47 -8.33 17.55
N GLY A 443 -10.68 -8.56 16.24
CA GLY A 443 -11.58 -7.76 15.41
C GLY A 443 -10.96 -6.47 14.89
N ASN A 444 -9.66 -6.24 15.10
CA ASN A 444 -8.97 -5.07 14.56
C ASN A 444 -8.63 -5.28 13.09
N ILE A 445 -8.68 -4.20 12.32
CA ILE A 445 -8.28 -4.22 10.91
C ILE A 445 -6.77 -4.45 10.82
N GLU A 446 -6.37 -5.60 10.28
CA GLU A 446 -4.97 -6.01 10.24
C GLU A 446 -4.33 -5.69 8.90
N THR A 447 -4.91 -6.21 7.81
CA THR A 447 -4.32 -6.14 6.47
C THR A 447 -5.32 -5.80 5.39
N CYS A 448 -4.82 -5.26 4.28
CA CYS A 448 -5.60 -4.90 3.10
C CYS A 448 -4.79 -5.06 1.82
N LYS A 449 -5.44 -4.84 0.67
CA LYS A 449 -4.81 -4.72 -0.64
C LYS A 449 -5.34 -3.56 -1.46
N ILE A 450 -4.56 -3.14 -2.44
CA ILE A 450 -4.96 -2.14 -3.43
C ILE A 450 -5.19 -2.84 -4.76
N HIS A 451 -6.37 -2.65 -5.33
CA HIS A 451 -6.70 -3.18 -6.65
C HIS A 451 -5.83 -2.52 -7.73
N ASP A 452 -5.41 -3.25 -8.76
CA ASP A 452 -4.47 -2.73 -9.78
C ASP A 452 -4.96 -1.47 -10.48
N LEU A 453 -6.24 -1.41 -10.87
CA LEU A 453 -6.84 -0.21 -11.46
C LEU A 453 -6.78 1.01 -10.54
N VAL A 454 -6.89 0.80 -9.23
CA VAL A 454 -6.78 1.85 -8.21
C VAL A 454 -5.31 2.31 -8.09
N HIS A 455 -4.37 1.36 -8.17
CA HIS A 455 -2.94 1.67 -8.26
C HIS A 455 -2.59 2.43 -9.56
N ASP A 456 -3.19 2.06 -10.68
CA ASP A 456 -3.03 2.74 -11.98
C ASP A 456 -3.56 4.18 -11.93
N LEU A 457 -4.69 4.40 -11.24
CA LEU A 457 -5.19 5.73 -10.97
C LEU A 457 -4.15 6.55 -10.15
N ALA A 458 -3.67 6.03 -9.02
CA ALA A 458 -2.64 6.70 -8.22
C ALA A 458 -1.36 6.99 -9.03
N SER A 459 -0.99 6.07 -9.93
CA SER A 459 0.14 6.22 -10.86
C SER A 459 -0.07 7.36 -11.85
N SER A 460 -1.27 7.49 -12.41
CA SER A 460 -1.62 8.56 -13.36
C SER A 460 -1.64 9.95 -12.71
N LEU A 461 -1.87 10.04 -11.40
CA LEU A 461 -2.01 11.30 -10.66
C LEU A 461 -0.70 11.90 -10.14
N THR A 462 0.34 11.08 -9.96
CA THR A 462 1.52 11.46 -9.15
C THR A 462 2.78 11.77 -9.96
N ARG A 463 2.79 11.48 -11.27
CA ARG A 463 3.91 11.75 -12.20
C ARG A 463 5.28 11.40 -11.58
N ALA A 464 6.25 12.31 -11.69
CA ALA A 464 7.62 12.16 -11.20
C ALA A 464 7.80 12.43 -9.69
N LYS A 465 6.73 12.76 -8.94
CA LYS A 465 6.84 13.07 -7.50
C LYS A 465 6.98 11.81 -6.65
N ILE A 466 6.35 10.73 -7.07
CA ILE A 466 6.39 9.42 -6.39
C ILE A 466 6.96 8.42 -7.38
N LEU A 467 8.15 7.91 -7.08
CA LEU A 467 8.87 6.98 -7.93
C LEU A 467 9.11 5.67 -7.21
N LYS A 468 8.82 4.59 -7.93
CA LYS A 468 9.21 3.25 -7.60
C LYS A 468 10.17 2.77 -8.68
N ILE A 469 11.39 2.44 -8.28
CA ILE A 469 12.46 1.96 -9.16
C ILE A 469 12.53 0.45 -9.02
N SER A 470 12.16 -0.25 -10.09
CA SER A 470 12.22 -1.71 -10.16
C SER A 470 13.48 -2.22 -10.87
N ASP A 471 14.11 -1.37 -11.70
CA ASP A 471 15.31 -1.70 -12.47
C ASP A 471 16.17 -0.45 -12.74
N SER A 472 17.38 -0.66 -13.23
CA SER A 472 18.34 0.41 -13.54
C SER A 472 17.86 1.37 -14.63
N SER A 473 16.98 0.94 -15.54
CA SER A 473 16.47 1.80 -16.62
C SER A 473 15.51 2.86 -16.11
N ALA A 474 14.82 2.57 -15.00
CA ALA A 474 13.90 3.50 -14.34
C ALA A 474 14.61 4.63 -13.57
N LEU A 475 15.92 4.51 -13.31
CA LEU A 475 16.70 5.51 -12.57
C LEU A 475 16.73 6.88 -13.24
N LYS A 476 16.67 6.94 -14.58
CA LYS A 476 16.60 8.19 -15.36
C LYS A 476 15.36 9.04 -15.09
N ASN A 477 14.35 8.46 -14.44
CA ASN A 477 13.13 9.17 -14.09
C ASN A 477 13.26 9.94 -12.76
N ILE A 478 14.33 9.66 -11.99
CA ILE A 478 14.66 10.43 -10.80
C ILE A 478 14.97 11.87 -11.23
N SER A 479 14.46 12.81 -10.45
CA SER A 479 14.66 14.24 -10.67
C SER A 479 14.53 15.00 -9.36
N SER A 480 14.89 16.28 -9.36
CA SER A 480 14.69 17.21 -8.23
C SER A 480 13.24 17.38 -7.78
N LYS A 481 12.27 16.96 -8.59
CA LYS A 481 10.84 16.95 -8.27
C LYS A 481 10.42 15.72 -7.46
N THR A 482 11.29 14.72 -7.32
CA THR A 482 11.00 13.48 -6.60
C THR A 482 10.87 13.76 -5.11
N ARG A 483 9.72 13.41 -4.52
CA ARG A 483 9.42 13.59 -3.10
C ARG A 483 9.33 12.26 -2.36
N HIS A 484 9.01 11.17 -3.05
CA HIS A 484 8.96 9.84 -2.46
C HIS A 484 9.60 8.83 -3.39
N LEU A 485 10.59 8.11 -2.88
CA LEU A 485 11.40 7.18 -3.65
C LEU A 485 11.43 5.80 -2.98
N ALA A 486 11.10 4.76 -3.74
CA ALA A 486 11.28 3.37 -3.35
C ALA A 486 12.18 2.66 -4.36
N VAL A 487 13.28 2.07 -3.91
CA VAL A 487 14.24 1.32 -4.73
C VAL A 487 14.15 -0.16 -4.36
N MET A 488 13.73 -0.97 -5.32
CA MET A 488 13.56 -2.42 -5.17
C MET A 488 14.89 -3.16 -5.28
N GLN A 489 14.92 -4.39 -4.77
CA GLN A 489 16.12 -5.25 -4.73
C GLN A 489 16.79 -5.40 -6.10
N GLY A 490 18.13 -5.40 -6.10
CA GLY A 490 18.95 -5.68 -7.28
C GLY A 490 19.31 -4.44 -8.12
N THR A 491 18.79 -3.27 -7.77
CA THR A 491 19.12 -2.01 -8.48
C THR A 491 20.25 -1.28 -7.76
N ARG A 492 21.44 -1.24 -8.36
CA ARG A 492 22.54 -0.37 -7.88
C ARG A 492 22.26 1.07 -8.25
N VAL A 493 22.26 1.98 -7.28
CA VAL A 493 22.02 3.40 -7.54
C VAL A 493 23.29 4.21 -7.41
N GLY A 494 23.65 4.91 -8.49
CA GLY A 494 24.78 5.85 -8.49
C GLY A 494 24.48 7.11 -7.67
N ALA A 495 25.53 7.70 -7.09
CA ALA A 495 25.44 8.92 -6.28
C ALA A 495 24.82 10.12 -7.02
N GLY A 496 24.98 10.21 -8.34
CA GLY A 496 24.40 11.28 -9.16
C GLY A 496 22.87 11.34 -9.07
N TYR A 497 22.20 10.19 -9.24
CA TYR A 497 20.74 10.10 -9.12
C TYR A 497 20.24 10.44 -7.72
N MET A 498 20.99 10.06 -6.68
CA MET A 498 20.59 10.34 -5.29
C MET A 498 20.74 11.81 -4.92
N ARG A 499 21.70 12.52 -5.51
CA ARG A 499 21.80 13.97 -5.41
C ARG A 499 20.57 14.67 -5.99
N GLU A 500 20.09 14.19 -7.13
CA GLU A 500 18.84 14.71 -7.72
C GLU A 500 17.63 14.41 -6.84
N ALA A 501 17.59 13.26 -6.16
CA ALA A 501 16.54 12.90 -5.23
C ALA A 501 16.66 13.54 -3.82
N SER A 502 17.58 14.47 -3.59
CA SER A 502 17.91 15.05 -2.27
C SER A 502 16.71 15.66 -1.51
N LYS A 503 15.68 16.09 -2.24
CA LYS A 503 14.43 16.63 -1.69
C LYS A 503 13.37 15.57 -1.34
N SER A 504 13.74 14.29 -1.34
CA SER A 504 12.84 13.20 -0.98
C SER A 504 12.51 13.20 0.52
N ARG A 505 11.23 13.05 0.82
CA ARG A 505 10.65 12.87 2.17
C ARG A 505 10.42 11.41 2.53
N THR A 506 10.45 10.52 1.55
CA THR A 506 10.45 9.06 1.76
C THR A 506 11.57 8.44 0.95
N PHE A 507 12.34 7.59 1.61
CA PHE A 507 13.29 6.70 0.96
C PHE A 507 13.11 5.29 1.51
N MET A 508 12.69 4.38 0.63
CA MET A 508 12.61 2.95 0.93
C MET A 508 13.63 2.25 0.05
N CYS A 509 14.57 1.51 0.63
CA CYS A 509 15.58 0.81 -0.14
C CYS A 509 15.78 -0.62 0.34
N HIS A 510 16.08 -1.47 -0.64
CA HIS A 510 16.63 -2.80 -0.45
C HIS A 510 18.07 -2.81 -0.98
N MET A 511 19.04 -2.42 -0.15
CA MET A 511 20.45 -2.37 -0.54
C MET A 511 21.38 -2.68 0.63
N PRO A 512 22.62 -3.15 0.37
CA PRO A 512 23.62 -3.36 1.41
C PRO A 512 23.84 -2.10 2.26
N ILE A 513 24.15 -2.29 3.55
CA ILE A 513 24.38 -1.21 4.53
C ILE A 513 25.43 -0.20 4.04
N GLU A 514 26.51 -0.68 3.42
CA GLU A 514 27.58 0.18 2.90
C GLU A 514 27.10 1.13 1.79
N GLU A 515 26.26 0.64 0.88
CA GLU A 515 25.67 1.45 -0.18
C GLU A 515 24.65 2.44 0.39
N SER A 516 23.80 1.97 1.32
CA SER A 516 22.82 2.80 2.03
C SER A 516 23.47 4.00 2.70
N ARG A 517 24.62 3.81 3.38
CA ARG A 517 25.35 4.89 4.03
C ARG A 517 25.78 6.00 3.05
N LYS A 518 26.34 5.62 1.89
CA LYS A 518 26.82 6.61 0.90
C LYS A 518 25.67 7.46 0.36
N ILE A 519 24.47 6.88 0.31
CA ILE A 519 23.30 7.48 -0.32
C ILE A 519 22.50 8.36 0.65
N ILE A 520 22.37 7.94 1.92
CA ILE A 520 21.51 8.62 2.89
C ILE A 520 21.93 10.07 3.13
N ARG A 521 23.23 10.36 3.05
CA ARG A 521 23.81 11.70 3.23
C ARG A 521 23.30 12.74 2.23
N TYR A 522 22.70 12.32 1.11
CA TYR A 522 22.15 13.25 0.13
C TYR A 522 20.76 13.78 0.51
N PHE A 523 20.05 13.12 1.42
CA PHE A 523 18.70 13.54 1.80
C PHE A 523 18.75 14.56 2.94
N ARG A 524 18.05 15.67 2.75
CA ARG A 524 17.97 16.73 3.76
C ARG A 524 16.64 16.74 4.51
N PHE A 525 15.55 16.38 3.84
CA PHE A 525 14.17 16.52 4.35
C PHE A 525 13.48 15.18 4.58
N LEU A 526 14.26 14.12 4.84
CA LEU A 526 13.74 12.77 4.91
C LEU A 526 12.87 12.59 6.16
N ARG A 527 11.59 12.23 5.97
CA ARG A 527 10.63 11.96 7.05
C ARG A 527 10.43 10.47 7.31
N VAL A 528 10.54 9.65 6.27
CA VAL A 528 10.42 8.19 6.33
C VAL A 528 11.67 7.57 5.71
N LEU A 529 12.32 6.69 6.46
CA LEU A 529 13.42 5.86 6.01
C LEU A 529 13.10 4.40 6.30
N VAL A 530 13.11 3.57 5.25
CA VAL A 530 12.98 2.11 5.37
C VAL A 530 14.18 1.48 4.72
N ILE A 531 15.00 0.80 5.52
CA ILE A 531 16.13 -0.01 5.06
C ILE A 531 15.83 -1.45 5.45
N SER A 532 15.55 -2.29 4.45
CA SER A 532 15.32 -3.72 4.67
C SER A 532 16.36 -4.55 3.93
N LEU A 533 16.78 -5.65 4.57
CA LEU A 533 17.57 -6.71 3.96
C LEU A 533 16.70 -7.90 3.50
N GLU A 534 15.42 -7.94 3.89
CA GLU A 534 14.48 -8.98 3.47
C GLU A 534 13.97 -8.74 2.05
N ARG A 535 13.73 -9.82 1.28
CA ARG A 535 13.30 -9.80 -0.14
C ARG A 535 12.06 -8.95 -0.44
N ASP A 536 11.36 -8.47 0.59
CA ASP A 536 10.13 -7.71 0.48
C ASP A 536 10.04 -6.62 1.57
N LEU A 537 10.10 -5.35 1.15
CA LEU A 537 9.95 -4.13 1.98
C LEU A 537 8.63 -4.03 2.76
N LEU A 538 7.73 -5.01 2.61
CA LEU A 538 6.31 -4.99 2.96
C LEU A 538 5.94 -6.03 4.02
N TYR A 539 6.83 -6.96 4.36
CA TYR A 539 6.61 -7.87 5.47
C TYR A 539 6.81 -7.10 6.77
N TRP A 540 5.73 -6.56 7.33
CA TRP A 540 5.79 -5.83 8.59
C TRP A 540 6.00 -6.75 9.81
N ARG A 541 5.65 -8.03 9.69
CA ARG A 541 5.60 -8.96 10.85
C ARG A 541 6.07 -10.39 10.57
N SER A 542 6.77 -10.66 9.47
CA SER A 542 7.33 -12.00 9.26
C SER A 542 8.79 -12.01 9.70
N PRO A 543 9.14 -12.56 10.87
CA PRO A 543 10.48 -13.05 11.08
C PRO A 543 10.61 -14.29 10.20
N LEU A 544 11.03 -14.11 8.94
CA LEU A 544 11.62 -15.24 8.25
C LEU A 544 12.82 -15.61 9.10
N LYS A 545 12.77 -16.78 9.76
CA LYS A 545 13.98 -17.52 10.06
C LYS A 545 14.65 -17.70 8.70
N LEU A 546 15.53 -16.77 8.35
CA LEU A 546 16.57 -17.00 7.38
C LEU A 546 17.33 -18.17 7.98
N GLU A 547 17.05 -19.39 7.48
CA GLU A 547 18.01 -20.47 7.61
C GLU A 547 19.35 -19.89 7.19
N GLU A 548 20.36 -20.21 7.99
CA GLU A 548 21.70 -19.64 8.04
C GLU A 548 22.37 -19.62 6.67
N ASP A 549 21.95 -18.70 5.80
CA ASP A 549 22.60 -18.50 4.52
C ASP A 549 23.98 -17.91 4.83
N SER A 550 24.98 -18.65 4.37
CA SER A 550 26.41 -18.55 4.55
C SER A 550 27.04 -17.22 4.07
N TRP A 551 26.57 -16.08 4.58
CA TRP A 551 27.23 -14.77 4.56
C TRP A 551 27.41 -14.21 6.00
N LEU A 552 27.18 -15.05 7.01
CA LEU A 552 27.10 -14.72 8.43
C LEU A 552 28.43 -14.55 9.19
N LEU A 553 29.59 -14.50 8.54
CA LEU A 553 30.86 -14.35 9.24
C LEU A 553 31.79 -13.34 8.57
N ARG A 554 31.61 -12.07 8.91
CA ARG A 554 32.70 -11.09 9.14
C ARG A 554 32.12 -9.83 9.76
N GLY A 555 32.74 -9.34 10.84
CA GLY A 555 32.20 -8.29 11.69
C GLY A 555 32.03 -6.95 10.99
N HIS A 556 30.80 -6.42 11.02
CA HIS A 556 30.43 -5.11 10.46
C HIS A 556 29.92 -4.09 11.50
N ASN A 557 30.04 -4.34 12.82
CA ASN A 557 29.55 -3.41 13.87
C ASN A 557 29.97 -1.94 13.67
N ARG A 558 31.16 -1.69 13.11
CA ARG A 558 31.63 -0.33 12.81
C ARG A 558 30.81 0.36 11.72
N GLN A 559 30.40 -0.37 10.69
CA GLN A 559 29.64 0.19 9.57
C GLN A 559 28.22 0.54 9.97
N ASP A 560 27.61 -0.25 10.86
CA ASP A 560 26.29 0.06 11.43
C ASP A 560 26.35 1.36 12.24
N SER A 561 27.33 1.48 13.13
CA SER A 561 27.54 2.73 13.89
C SER A 561 27.70 3.94 12.96
N GLU A 562 28.56 3.84 11.94
CA GLU A 562 28.81 4.93 11.00
C GLU A 562 27.60 5.23 10.09
N LEU A 563 26.72 4.26 9.83
CA LEU A 563 25.44 4.47 9.16
C LEU A 563 24.48 5.24 10.08
N PHE A 564 24.32 4.82 11.33
CA PHE A 564 23.46 5.49 12.30
C PHE A 564 23.92 6.90 12.62
N ASP A 565 25.23 7.19 12.54
CA ASP A 565 25.74 8.56 12.61
C ASP A 565 25.17 9.42 11.47
N CYS A 566 25.11 8.89 10.25
CA CYS A 566 24.47 9.57 9.12
C CYS A 566 22.96 9.68 9.29
N ILE A 567 22.30 8.65 9.85
CA ILE A 567 20.87 8.68 10.12
C ILE A 567 20.56 9.74 11.18
N GLY A 568 21.38 9.85 12.23
CA GLY A 568 21.23 10.83 13.32
C GLY A 568 21.30 12.29 12.85
N GLU A 569 21.85 12.56 11.66
CA GLU A 569 21.85 13.89 11.04
C GLU A 569 20.49 14.24 10.38
N LEU A 570 19.61 13.26 10.16
CA LEU A 570 18.29 13.43 9.52
C LEU A 570 17.25 13.97 10.50
N LYS A 571 17.37 15.25 10.86
CA LYS A 571 16.51 15.89 11.88
C LYS A 571 14.99 15.83 11.63
N HIS A 572 14.55 15.65 10.38
CA HIS A 572 13.13 15.53 10.01
C HIS A 572 12.57 14.11 10.11
N LEU A 573 13.40 13.11 10.45
CA LEU A 573 13.02 11.71 10.39
C LEU A 573 12.01 11.38 11.49
N ARG A 574 10.80 10.97 11.08
CA ARG A 574 9.69 10.61 11.96
C ARG A 574 9.43 9.11 12.00
N PHE A 575 9.89 8.39 10.99
CA PHE A 575 9.69 6.96 10.87
C PHE A 575 10.97 6.32 10.36
N LEU A 576 11.51 5.42 11.17
CA LEU A 576 12.66 4.60 10.80
C LEU A 576 12.26 3.13 10.95
N ARG A 577 12.35 2.39 9.85
CA ARG A 577 12.39 0.93 9.88
C ARG A 577 13.75 0.46 9.44
N PHE A 578 14.38 -0.35 10.27
CA PHE A 578 15.73 -0.84 10.03
C PHE A 578 15.81 -2.34 10.28
N SER A 579 16.42 -3.05 9.34
CA SER A 579 16.73 -4.48 9.47
C SER A 579 18.24 -4.67 9.47
N CYS A 580 18.75 -5.28 10.54
CA CYS A 580 20.13 -5.77 10.61
C CYS A 580 20.18 -6.99 11.54
N GLN A 581 20.64 -8.12 11.01
CA GLN A 581 20.79 -9.37 11.77
C GLN A 581 22.07 -9.40 12.61
N GLN A 582 22.95 -8.42 12.48
CA GLN A 582 24.24 -8.36 13.21
C GLN A 582 24.27 -7.26 14.28
N MET A 583 23.31 -6.34 14.26
CA MET A 583 23.29 -5.20 15.17
C MET A 583 22.98 -5.67 16.59
N THR A 584 23.99 -5.65 17.45
CA THR A 584 23.87 -6.02 18.87
C THR A 584 23.52 -4.85 19.77
N LYS A 585 23.86 -3.63 19.36
CA LYS A 585 23.60 -2.38 20.10
C LYS A 585 23.08 -1.33 19.13
N LEU A 586 21.99 -0.66 19.50
CA LEU A 586 21.50 0.49 18.75
C LEU A 586 22.35 1.73 19.10
N PRO A 587 23.00 2.40 18.13
CA PRO A 587 23.90 3.53 18.42
C PRO A 587 23.19 4.74 19.06
N ASP A 588 23.89 5.43 19.97
CA ASP A 588 23.35 6.61 20.68
C ASP A 588 22.99 7.78 19.72
N SER A 589 23.55 7.82 18.52
CA SER A 589 23.22 8.82 17.49
C SER A 589 21.75 8.81 17.07
N VAL A 590 21.02 7.70 17.27
CA VAL A 590 19.56 7.65 17.08
C VAL A 590 18.82 8.64 17.98
N THR A 591 19.38 8.98 19.15
CA THR A 591 18.77 9.91 20.11
C THR A 591 18.79 11.37 19.66
N ASN A 592 19.50 11.69 18.57
CA ASN A 592 19.48 13.00 17.93
C ASN A 592 18.18 13.27 17.14
N LEU A 593 17.38 12.23 16.91
CA LEU A 593 16.16 12.25 16.10
C LEU A 593 14.95 12.67 16.92
N LEU A 594 14.94 13.92 17.38
CA LEU A 594 13.89 14.44 18.28
C LEU A 594 12.48 14.41 17.69
N THR A 595 12.35 14.36 16.35
CA THR A 595 11.05 14.26 15.67
C THR A 595 10.57 12.83 15.44
N MET A 596 11.34 11.84 15.87
CA MET A 596 11.02 10.42 15.67
C MET A 596 9.70 10.05 16.34
N GLN A 597 8.81 9.39 15.59
CA GLN A 597 7.50 8.91 16.05
C GLN A 597 7.44 7.38 16.06
N VAL A 598 8.07 6.72 15.08
CA VAL A 598 8.08 5.26 14.96
C VAL A 598 9.51 4.79 14.72
N LEU A 599 9.98 3.94 15.64
CA LEU A 599 11.25 3.23 15.50
C LEU A 599 10.95 1.72 15.43
N ASP A 600 11.05 1.17 14.24
CA ASP A 600 10.83 -0.25 13.97
C ASP A 600 12.16 -1.00 13.78
N LEU A 601 12.48 -1.81 14.78
CA LEU A 601 13.63 -2.72 14.85
C LEU A 601 13.17 -4.18 14.97
N SER A 602 11.93 -4.48 14.57
CA SER A 602 11.34 -5.83 14.60
C SER A 602 12.12 -6.87 13.81
N LEU A 603 13.03 -6.45 12.91
CA LEU A 603 13.88 -7.30 12.09
C LEU A 603 15.35 -7.30 12.57
N CYS A 604 15.60 -6.91 13.81
CA CYS A 604 16.92 -6.89 14.44
C CYS A 604 16.98 -7.91 15.59
N SER A 605 16.99 -9.20 15.25
CA SER A 605 16.87 -10.33 16.20
C SER A 605 18.02 -10.42 17.22
N HIS A 606 19.20 -9.89 16.89
CA HIS A 606 20.40 -9.96 17.74
C HIS A 606 20.60 -8.72 18.62
N LEU A 607 19.64 -7.78 18.62
CA LEU A 607 19.72 -6.57 19.43
C LEU A 607 19.67 -6.93 20.92
N THR A 608 20.61 -6.40 21.70
CA THR A 608 20.74 -6.68 23.15
C THR A 608 20.78 -5.41 24.00
N GLU A 609 21.04 -4.25 23.39
CA GLU A 609 21.14 -2.97 24.09
C GLU A 609 20.46 -1.84 23.28
N LEU A 610 19.64 -1.05 23.97
CA LEU A 610 19.06 0.21 23.49
C LEU A 610 19.93 1.41 23.94
N PRO A 611 19.84 2.57 23.26
CA PRO A 611 20.66 3.74 23.57
C PRO A 611 20.39 4.29 24.98
N ARG A 612 21.42 4.87 25.59
CA ARG A 612 21.37 5.30 27.01
C ARG A 612 20.44 6.49 27.24
N ASP A 613 20.35 7.38 26.27
CA ASP A 613 19.56 8.61 26.32
C ASP A 613 18.25 8.51 25.53
N ILE A 614 17.60 7.34 25.53
CA ILE A 614 16.34 7.14 24.80
C ILE A 614 15.25 8.15 25.19
N ARG A 615 15.32 8.70 26.42
CA ARG A 615 14.44 9.77 26.94
C ARG A 615 14.41 11.03 26.06
N LYS A 616 15.44 11.27 25.24
CA LYS A 616 15.49 12.39 24.29
C LYS A 616 14.47 12.25 23.15
N LEU A 617 13.98 11.04 22.88
CA LEU A 617 13.00 10.76 21.83
C LEU A 617 11.57 11.09 22.30
N VAL A 618 11.33 12.33 22.74
CA VAL A 618 10.09 12.77 23.40
C VAL A 618 8.82 12.59 22.55
N ASN A 619 8.98 12.54 21.22
CA ASN A 619 7.90 12.33 20.26
C ASN A 619 7.67 10.86 19.87
N LEU A 620 8.48 9.92 20.40
CA LEU A 620 8.40 8.51 20.04
C LEU A 620 7.10 7.91 20.54
N LYS A 621 6.28 7.42 19.60
CA LYS A 621 5.00 6.77 19.86
C LYS A 621 5.10 5.26 19.81
N HIS A 622 5.90 4.71 18.89
CA HIS A 622 6.01 3.27 18.71
C HIS A 622 7.46 2.83 18.66
N LEU A 623 7.80 1.86 19.50
CA LEU A 623 9.06 1.13 19.47
C LEU A 623 8.76 -0.35 19.23
N TYR A 624 9.07 -0.84 18.02
CA TYR A 624 8.91 -2.25 17.69
C TYR A 624 10.25 -2.97 17.81
N LEU A 625 10.26 -4.07 18.56
CA LEU A 625 11.41 -4.96 18.72
C LEU A 625 11.02 -6.37 18.27
N ASP A 626 12.01 -7.16 17.84
CA ASP A 626 11.79 -8.57 17.52
C ASP A 626 11.38 -9.32 18.79
N PRO A 627 10.34 -10.18 18.78
CA PRO A 627 9.92 -10.93 19.96
C PRO A 627 11.01 -11.83 20.58
N SER A 628 12.04 -12.20 19.81
CA SER A 628 13.18 -13.00 20.25
C SER A 628 14.28 -12.18 20.94
N VAL A 629 14.24 -10.85 20.84
CA VAL A 629 15.22 -9.95 21.44
C VAL A 629 15.22 -10.09 22.96
N LYS A 630 16.43 -10.30 23.51
CA LYS A 630 16.67 -10.35 24.95
C LYS A 630 17.52 -9.15 25.34
N LEU A 631 16.87 -8.04 25.65
CA LEU A 631 17.56 -6.86 26.15
C LEU A 631 18.26 -7.17 27.47
N THR A 632 19.53 -6.82 27.57
CA THR A 632 20.33 -6.99 28.79
C THR A 632 19.81 -6.11 29.93
N HIS A 633 19.21 -4.97 29.58
CA HIS A 633 18.58 -4.03 30.50
C HIS A 633 17.61 -3.12 29.73
N MET A 634 16.63 -2.56 30.44
CA MET A 634 15.81 -1.48 29.88
C MET A 634 16.56 -0.14 29.99
N PRO A 635 16.58 0.69 28.94
CA PRO A 635 17.27 1.97 28.96
C PRO A 635 16.64 2.92 29.98
N LYS A 636 17.48 3.68 30.68
CA LYS A 636 17.03 4.65 31.69
C LYS A 636 16.21 5.76 31.02
N GLY A 637 15.08 6.09 31.63
CA GLY A 637 14.18 7.16 31.15
C GLY A 637 13.22 6.72 30.04
N ILE A 638 13.13 5.43 29.68
CA ILE A 638 12.08 4.97 28.75
C ILE A 638 10.66 5.23 29.27
N GLY A 639 10.46 5.17 30.59
CA GLY A 639 9.19 5.52 31.24
C GLY A 639 8.90 7.02 31.31
N GLU A 640 9.84 7.88 30.90
CA GLU A 640 9.65 9.34 30.80
C GLU A 640 9.08 9.74 29.43
N LEU A 641 8.99 8.79 28.48
CA LEU A 641 8.42 9.01 27.15
C LEU A 641 6.89 9.05 27.21
N ALA A 642 6.33 10.22 27.52
CA ALA A 642 4.89 10.42 27.66
C ALA A 642 4.09 10.11 26.37
N SER A 643 4.72 10.23 25.20
CA SER A 643 4.09 9.96 23.90
C SER A 643 4.06 8.48 23.53
N LEU A 644 4.77 7.61 24.26
CA LEU A 644 4.93 6.20 23.91
C LEU A 644 3.62 5.43 24.10
N GLN A 645 3.20 4.71 23.07
CA GLN A 645 1.96 3.93 22.99
C GLN A 645 2.30 2.45 22.88
N THR A 646 1.38 1.59 23.33
CA THR A 646 1.53 0.12 23.36
C THR A 646 0.55 -0.58 22.44
#